data_AF-A0A6P0RDL1-F1
#
_entry.id   AF-A0A6P0RDL1-F1
#
_cell.length_a   1.000
_cell.length_b   1.000
_cell.length_c   1.000
_cell.angle_alpha   90.00
_cell.angle_beta   90.00
_cell.angle_gamma   90.00
#
_symmetry.space_group_name_H-M   'P 1'
#
loop_
_entity.id
_entity.type
_entity.pdbx_description
1 polymer ?
#
loop_
_entity_poly.entity_id
_entity_poly.type
_entity_poly.pdbx_seq_one_letter_code
_entity_poly.pdbx_strand_id
1 'polypeptide(L)'
;MTSPKRNKQNQIPRRFRERIQAAKDNKLKELDLSNYYSSRDDEKLTEIPTEVWELEQLEVLNLNRNQLTTLPESISKLTNLTRLYLRDNQLTTLPESICKLTNLTWLILSNNQLINIPESMTKLTNLTWLTLSNNQLKTIPESITKLTNLTQLDLRHNQLKTIPESITKLTNLTQLDLRYNLLATPPIEIANKGIKAIRRYFQQIKKEGTDYLYEAKLLILGEPGAGKTTLANKIKNPDYQLRDEDTTKGIEVHQWNFKTTNQHDFQMNIWDFGGQEIYHTTHQFFLTKRSLYILVADSRKEDTDFYYWLNVVELLSDNSPLLIVKNEKQNRKREINQRALQGQFSNIKEILATNLATNRGLEKIRTDIQHYISNLPHIGSALPKTWKKVREVLETDGRNYISLREYLSICEENGFKKREDKLQLSGYLHDLGVFLHFQDDPLLNKTVILKPEWGTAAVYKALDNPKVQDNLGKFTRDDLTNIWHEDKYANMHAELLQLMIKFKLCYKIPGIYQTYIAPQLLTENQPGYNWDESNNLIFRYTYEFMPKGIITQFIVAMHKYIDEQKYVWKTGVILKKNRARAEIIEYYGKREIKIRISGQEKRDLMTIVTYELDKIHSSYNDRLKYNKLIPCNCATCNNNQNPYFYNFRELKERISNHKYTTECGKPPYHTVNVLSLIDDVIDKEQIRNFLEFNDNDVIGSPTINSPQQKIEEPKKFGFLDFLTWMQNGQIIFILISSIIGVILLIIYPKLYPDGLPGWVKPIQDIIPVPQKENESDD
;
A
#
# COMPACT_ATOMS: atom_id res chain seq x y z
N MET A 1 62.74 -7.93 23.80
CA MET A 1 62.46 -8.03 22.35
C MET A 1 60.97 -7.77 22.12
N THR A 2 60.64 -6.53 21.79
CA THR A 2 59.28 -6.09 21.45
C THR A 2 58.95 -6.58 20.04
N SER A 3 57.95 -7.46 19.91
CA SER A 3 57.35 -7.79 18.61
C SER A 3 56.68 -6.53 18.05
N PRO A 4 56.82 -6.19 16.76
CA PRO A 4 56.19 -5.01 16.22
C PRO A 4 54.68 -5.22 16.18
N LYS A 5 53.91 -4.29 16.75
CA LYS A 5 52.48 -4.13 16.47
C LYS A 5 52.35 -3.92 14.96
N ARG A 6 51.98 -4.98 14.21
CA ARG A 6 51.58 -4.84 12.80
C ARG A 6 50.38 -3.89 12.75
N ASN A 7 50.54 -2.78 12.03
CA ASN A 7 49.45 -1.91 11.59
C ASN A 7 48.32 -2.75 10.97
N LYS A 8 47.25 -3.00 11.72
CA LYS A 8 46.05 -3.73 11.25
C LYS A 8 45.09 -2.86 10.45
N GLN A 9 45.38 -1.58 10.25
CA GLN A 9 44.42 -0.62 9.71
C GLN A 9 44.32 -0.54 8.18
N ASN A 10 45.08 -1.31 7.39
CA ASN A 10 45.08 -1.13 5.93
C ASN A 10 45.43 -2.40 5.11
N GLN A 11 44.89 -3.56 5.47
CA GLN A 11 45.04 -4.74 4.60
C GLN A 11 43.73 -5.07 3.88
N ILE A 12 43.72 -4.80 2.57
CA ILE A 12 42.69 -5.27 1.63
C ILE A 12 42.45 -6.77 1.87
N PRO A 13 41.22 -7.20 2.18
CA PRO A 13 40.89 -8.60 2.41
C PRO A 13 41.36 -9.50 1.26
N ARG A 14 41.95 -10.66 1.59
CA ARG A 14 42.56 -11.59 0.64
C ARG A 14 41.65 -11.94 -0.54
N ARG A 15 40.35 -12.18 -0.27
CA ARG A 15 39.34 -12.48 -1.28
C ARG A 15 39.21 -11.41 -2.37
N PHE A 16 39.35 -10.13 -2.02
CA PHE A 16 39.27 -9.04 -3.00
C PHE A 16 40.52 -9.00 -3.86
N ARG A 17 41.70 -9.24 -3.27
CA ARG A 17 42.94 -9.38 -4.04
C ARG A 17 42.85 -10.53 -5.04
N GLU A 18 42.32 -11.68 -4.63
CA GLU A 18 42.13 -12.84 -5.50
C GLU A 18 41.16 -12.54 -6.66
N ARG A 19 40.05 -11.84 -6.41
CA ARG A 19 39.10 -11.42 -7.46
C ARG A 19 39.71 -10.40 -8.43
N ILE A 20 40.46 -9.42 -7.91
CA ILE A 20 41.16 -8.42 -8.74
C ILE A 20 42.21 -9.11 -9.61
N GLN A 21 43.00 -10.01 -9.04
CA GLN A 21 44.01 -10.77 -9.78
C GLN A 21 43.36 -11.65 -10.84
N ALA A 22 42.28 -12.37 -10.51
CA ALA A 22 41.52 -13.16 -11.47
C ALA A 22 40.95 -12.30 -12.61
N ALA A 23 40.45 -11.10 -12.31
CA ALA A 23 39.98 -10.16 -13.32
C ALA A 23 41.11 -9.66 -14.23
N LYS A 24 42.31 -9.43 -13.67
CA LYS A 24 43.51 -9.04 -14.42
C LYS A 24 43.99 -10.17 -15.33
N ASP A 25 44.13 -11.39 -14.80
CA ASP A 25 44.68 -12.54 -15.51
C ASP A 25 43.76 -13.01 -16.65
N ASN A 26 42.44 -12.99 -16.41
CA ASN A 26 41.45 -13.46 -17.37
C ASN A 26 40.84 -12.33 -18.22
N LYS A 27 41.32 -11.08 -18.06
CA LYS A 27 40.79 -9.87 -18.72
C LYS A 27 39.26 -9.78 -18.63
N LEU A 28 38.72 -10.03 -17.43
CA LEU A 28 37.29 -9.99 -17.20
C LEU A 28 36.75 -8.59 -17.45
N LYS A 29 35.54 -8.51 -18.01
CA LYS A 29 34.77 -7.28 -18.18
C LYS A 29 33.95 -6.92 -16.96
N GLU A 30 33.79 -7.87 -16.03
CA GLU A 30 33.01 -7.69 -14.81
C GLU A 30 33.89 -7.96 -13.61
N LEU A 31 33.84 -7.06 -12.62
CA LEU A 31 34.53 -7.22 -11.36
C LEU A 31 33.55 -7.00 -10.21
N ASP A 32 33.35 -8.04 -9.42
CA ASP A 32 32.52 -8.00 -8.22
C ASP A 32 33.35 -7.96 -6.93
N LEU A 33 33.41 -6.79 -6.32
CA LEU A 33 34.00 -6.51 -5.01
C LEU A 33 32.94 -6.16 -3.96
N SER A 34 31.69 -6.57 -4.19
CA SER A 34 30.63 -6.44 -3.21
C SER A 34 30.89 -7.32 -1.98
N ASN A 35 30.34 -6.88 -0.84
CA ASN A 35 30.38 -7.64 0.39
C ASN A 35 28.98 -8.06 0.87
N TYR A 36 28.33 -8.94 0.10
CA TYR A 36 27.03 -9.52 0.48
C TYR A 36 27.09 -10.53 1.64
N TYR A 37 28.29 -10.97 2.00
CA TYR A 37 28.53 -12.28 2.62
C TYR A 37 29.26 -12.21 3.96
N SER A 38 29.81 -11.04 4.32
CA SER A 38 30.50 -10.87 5.59
C SER A 38 29.86 -9.80 6.46
N SER A 39 29.49 -10.21 7.68
CA SER A 39 28.98 -9.35 8.74
C SER A 39 30.09 -8.61 9.48
N ARG A 40 31.35 -8.95 9.23
CA ARG A 40 32.49 -8.40 9.97
C ARG A 40 33.01 -7.15 9.28
N ASP A 41 33.17 -6.10 10.06
CA ASP A 41 33.59 -4.79 9.55
C ASP A 41 35.05 -4.80 9.07
N ASP A 42 35.90 -5.68 9.59
CA ASP A 42 37.29 -5.86 9.15
C ASP A 42 37.43 -6.57 7.78
N GLU A 43 36.33 -7.03 7.19
CA GLU A 43 36.30 -7.67 5.87
C GLU A 43 35.68 -6.79 4.77
N LYS A 44 35.26 -5.57 5.09
CA LYS A 44 34.73 -4.57 4.14
C LYS A 44 35.85 -3.71 3.56
N LEU A 45 35.66 -3.21 2.34
CA LEU A 45 36.56 -2.18 1.78
C LEU A 45 36.24 -0.83 2.39
N THR A 46 37.24 -0.19 2.99
CA THR A 46 37.21 1.24 3.35
C THR A 46 37.73 2.12 2.21
N GLU A 47 38.64 1.57 1.39
CA GLU A 47 39.19 2.18 0.19
C GLU A 47 39.26 1.14 -0.94
N ILE A 48 39.19 1.61 -2.18
CA ILE A 48 39.28 0.73 -3.36
C ILE A 48 40.76 0.57 -3.74
N PRO A 49 41.25 -0.68 -3.89
CA PRO A 49 42.64 -0.94 -4.28
C PRO A 49 43.01 -0.28 -5.59
N THR A 50 44.22 0.29 -5.68
CA THR A 50 44.68 1.04 -6.86
C THR A 50 44.73 0.19 -8.13
N GLU A 51 44.93 -1.11 -7.98
CA GLU A 51 44.99 -2.11 -9.04
C GLU A 51 43.66 -2.23 -9.80
N VAL A 52 42.52 -1.92 -9.15
CA VAL A 52 41.21 -1.87 -9.82
C VAL A 52 41.21 -0.84 -10.95
N TRP A 53 41.93 0.27 -10.77
CA TRP A 53 41.98 1.37 -11.73
C TRP A 53 42.84 1.08 -12.96
N GLU A 54 43.59 -0.02 -12.96
CA GLU A 54 44.36 -0.51 -14.12
C GLU A 54 43.52 -1.39 -15.05
N LEU A 55 42.33 -1.83 -14.61
CA LEU A 55 41.45 -2.73 -15.34
C LEU A 55 40.52 -1.96 -16.29
N GLU A 56 41.09 -1.21 -17.23
CA GLU A 56 40.37 -0.31 -18.13
C GLU A 56 39.34 -1.02 -19.04
N GLN A 57 39.44 -2.34 -19.20
CA GLN A 57 38.47 -3.15 -19.95
C GLN A 57 37.15 -3.40 -19.20
N LEU A 58 37.03 -3.01 -17.92
CA LEU A 58 35.82 -3.26 -17.14
C LEU A 58 34.61 -2.50 -17.70
N GLU A 59 33.54 -3.26 -17.91
CA GLU A 59 32.20 -2.78 -18.26
C GLU A 59 31.28 -2.77 -17.02
N VAL A 60 31.53 -3.65 -16.04
CA VAL A 60 30.75 -3.74 -14.81
C VAL A 60 31.67 -3.73 -13.59
N LEU A 61 31.40 -2.84 -12.63
CA LEU A 61 32.06 -2.80 -11.34
C LEU A 61 31.03 -2.79 -10.21
N ASN A 62 31.07 -3.81 -9.36
CA ASN A 62 30.21 -3.92 -8.20
C ASN A 62 31.00 -3.73 -6.89
N LEU A 63 30.61 -2.72 -6.11
CA LEU A 63 31.23 -2.32 -4.85
C LEU A 63 30.20 -2.23 -3.71
N ASN A 64 29.05 -2.88 -3.87
CA ASN A 64 27.97 -2.82 -2.88
C ASN A 64 28.39 -3.33 -1.48
N ARG A 65 27.77 -2.80 -0.43
CA ARG A 65 27.89 -3.26 0.97
C ARG A 65 29.29 -3.14 1.57
N ASN A 66 30.04 -2.10 1.18
CA ASN A 66 31.35 -1.78 1.73
C ASN A 66 31.27 -0.58 2.70
N GLN A 67 32.42 -0.06 3.13
CA GLN A 67 32.53 1.11 4.00
C GLN A 67 33.19 2.29 3.27
N LEU A 68 32.96 2.40 1.96
CA LEU A 68 33.55 3.48 1.16
C LEU A 68 32.93 4.81 1.56
N THR A 69 33.79 5.78 1.91
CA THR A 69 33.36 7.15 2.28
C THR A 69 33.48 8.12 1.12
N THR A 70 34.36 7.84 0.15
CA THR A 70 34.56 8.60 -1.09
C THR A 70 34.98 7.67 -2.24
N LEU A 71 34.98 8.17 -3.47
CA LEU A 71 35.63 7.54 -4.62
C LEU A 71 36.81 8.41 -5.08
N PRO A 72 37.95 7.81 -5.46
CA PRO A 72 39.10 8.57 -5.95
C PRO A 72 38.90 9.05 -7.40
N GLU A 73 39.63 10.10 -7.79
CA GLU A 73 39.59 10.66 -9.15
C GLU A 73 39.99 9.64 -10.25
N SER A 74 40.75 8.61 -9.85
CA SER A 74 41.16 7.49 -10.70
C SER A 74 40.00 6.67 -11.27
N ILE A 75 38.78 6.80 -10.73
CA ILE A 75 37.58 6.17 -11.30
C ILE A 75 37.40 6.52 -12.78
N SER A 76 37.86 7.71 -13.21
CA SER A 76 37.80 8.15 -14.60
C SER A 76 38.60 7.33 -15.60
N LYS A 77 39.51 6.45 -15.14
CA LYS A 77 40.25 5.54 -16.03
C LYS A 77 39.36 4.44 -16.60
N LEU A 78 38.31 4.04 -15.87
CA LEU A 78 37.43 2.93 -16.25
C LEU A 78 36.36 3.36 -17.27
N THR A 79 36.78 3.98 -18.36
CA THR A 79 35.91 4.63 -19.36
C THR A 79 34.93 3.69 -20.07
N ASN A 80 35.18 2.38 -20.06
CA ASN A 80 34.29 1.36 -20.61
C ASN A 80 33.14 0.96 -19.67
N LEU A 81 33.10 1.48 -18.43
CA LEU A 81 32.04 1.14 -17.49
C LEU A 81 30.66 1.52 -18.02
N THR A 82 29.80 0.52 -18.08
CA THR A 82 28.38 0.65 -18.37
C THR A 82 27.52 0.50 -17.12
N ARG A 83 28.00 -0.21 -16.09
CA ARG A 83 27.27 -0.40 -14.82
C ARG A 83 28.20 -0.24 -13.61
N LEU A 84 27.78 0.62 -12.67
CA LEU A 84 28.49 0.87 -11.42
C LEU A 84 27.55 0.72 -10.23
N TYR A 85 27.88 -0.20 -9.33
CA TYR A 85 27.09 -0.49 -8.14
C TYR A 85 27.83 -0.06 -6.87
N LEU A 86 27.23 0.83 -6.09
CA LEU A 86 27.79 1.46 -4.89
C LEU A 86 26.80 1.51 -3.71
N ARG A 87 25.76 0.67 -3.76
CA ARG A 87 24.74 0.58 -2.72
C ARG A 87 25.32 0.19 -1.36
N ASP A 88 24.68 0.62 -0.28
CA ASP A 88 25.04 0.24 1.10
C ASP A 88 26.50 0.59 1.43
N ASN A 89 26.90 1.83 1.17
CA ASN A 89 28.21 2.38 1.52
C ASN A 89 28.04 3.61 2.44
N GLN A 90 29.11 4.37 2.67
CA GLN A 90 29.11 5.57 3.51
C GLN A 90 29.48 6.82 2.70
N LEU A 91 29.18 6.82 1.38
CA LEU A 91 29.57 7.90 0.48
C LEU A 91 28.85 9.19 0.88
N THR A 92 29.63 10.23 1.16
CA THR A 92 29.12 11.57 1.47
C THR A 92 29.09 12.48 0.24
N THR A 93 29.97 12.22 -0.73
CA THR A 93 30.08 12.93 -2.01
C THR A 93 30.49 11.96 -3.13
N LEU A 94 30.38 12.41 -4.38
CA LEU A 94 30.98 11.76 -5.55
C LEU A 94 32.03 12.71 -6.17
N PRO A 95 33.16 12.19 -6.67
CA PRO A 95 34.15 13.00 -7.36
C PRO A 95 33.62 13.47 -8.73
N GLU A 96 34.05 14.65 -9.19
CA GLU A 96 33.65 15.19 -10.50
C GLU A 96 34.07 14.26 -11.67
N SER A 97 35.18 13.54 -11.51
CA SER A 97 35.66 12.53 -12.48
C SER A 97 34.69 11.40 -12.77
N ILE A 98 33.72 11.08 -11.90
CA ILE A 98 32.71 10.06 -12.20
C ILE A 98 31.94 10.41 -13.47
N CYS A 99 31.83 11.72 -13.77
CA CYS A 99 31.15 12.25 -14.94
C CYS A 99 31.92 12.04 -16.26
N LYS A 100 33.15 11.52 -16.20
CA LYS A 100 33.92 11.09 -17.38
C LYS A 100 33.52 9.70 -17.87
N LEU A 101 32.76 8.94 -17.08
CA LEU A 101 32.27 7.60 -17.43
C LEU A 101 31.03 7.68 -18.34
N THR A 102 31.18 8.29 -19.51
CA THR A 102 30.05 8.61 -20.42
C THR A 102 29.31 7.39 -20.96
N ASN A 103 29.89 6.19 -20.88
CA ASN A 103 29.25 4.93 -21.23
C ASN A 103 28.33 4.36 -20.14
N LEU A 104 28.28 4.97 -18.95
CA LEU A 104 27.43 4.50 -17.87
C LEU A 104 25.95 4.54 -18.27
N THR A 105 25.33 3.38 -18.15
CA THR A 105 23.90 3.18 -18.30
C THR A 105 23.22 3.01 -16.95
N TRP A 106 23.90 2.39 -15.98
CA TRP A 106 23.38 2.10 -14.64
C TRP A 106 24.31 2.64 -13.56
N LEU A 107 23.76 3.44 -12.63
CA LEU A 107 24.46 3.97 -11.47
C LEU A 107 23.61 3.77 -10.21
N ILE A 108 24.05 2.87 -9.34
CA ILE A 108 23.30 2.47 -8.15
C ILE A 108 23.99 3.04 -6.90
N LEU A 109 23.36 4.01 -6.24
CA LEU A 109 23.92 4.77 -5.10
C LEU A 109 23.02 4.73 -3.85
N SER A 110 22.04 3.83 -3.83
CA SER A 110 21.10 3.66 -2.71
C SER A 110 21.80 3.39 -1.38
N ASN A 111 21.21 3.82 -0.26
CA ASN A 111 21.74 3.61 1.10
C ASN A 111 23.18 4.15 1.26
N ASN A 112 23.33 5.45 1.06
CA ASN A 112 24.57 6.21 1.28
C ASN A 112 24.25 7.47 2.09
N GLN A 113 25.20 8.41 2.19
CA GLN A 113 25.06 9.66 2.94
C GLN A 113 25.18 10.88 2.01
N LEU A 114 24.81 10.73 0.73
CA LEU A 114 24.96 11.78 -0.27
C LEU A 114 24.03 12.95 0.05
N ILE A 115 24.61 14.15 0.15
CA ILE A 115 23.85 15.40 0.33
C ILE A 115 23.62 16.10 -1.02
N ASN A 116 24.57 15.93 -1.95
CA ASN A 116 24.54 16.46 -3.31
C ASN A 116 25.16 15.45 -4.28
N ILE A 117 25.01 15.72 -5.58
CA ILE A 117 25.66 15.00 -6.68
C ILE A 117 26.34 16.02 -7.62
N PRO A 118 27.43 15.64 -8.31
CA PRO A 118 28.21 16.52 -9.17
C PRO A 118 27.37 17.30 -10.20
N GLU A 119 27.72 18.57 -10.45
CA GLU A 119 27.05 19.38 -11.47
C GLU A 119 27.35 18.85 -12.88
N SER A 120 28.55 18.30 -13.09
CA SER A 120 28.93 17.67 -14.35
C SER A 120 28.21 16.35 -14.64
N MET A 121 27.34 15.85 -13.75
CA MET A 121 26.61 14.60 -13.96
C MET A 121 25.77 14.63 -15.25
N THR A 122 25.43 15.82 -15.74
CA THR A 122 24.87 16.06 -17.09
C THR A 122 25.59 15.35 -18.24
N LYS A 123 26.89 15.06 -18.10
CA LYS A 123 27.72 14.36 -19.11
C LYS A 123 27.42 12.87 -19.23
N LEU A 124 26.75 12.26 -18.25
CA LEU A 124 26.37 10.84 -18.27
C LEU A 124 25.15 10.61 -19.16
N THR A 125 25.23 11.02 -20.42
CA THR A 125 24.08 11.09 -21.34
C THR A 125 23.46 9.71 -21.65
N ASN A 126 24.21 8.62 -21.48
CA ASN A 126 23.72 7.26 -21.67
C ASN A 126 23.02 6.67 -20.43
N LEU A 127 22.93 7.41 -19.32
CA LEU A 127 22.37 6.89 -18.08
C LEU A 127 20.86 6.66 -18.24
N THR A 128 20.46 5.40 -18.02
CA THR A 128 19.07 4.94 -18.10
C THR A 128 18.50 4.61 -16.72
N TRP A 129 19.37 4.22 -15.78
CA TRP A 129 19.03 3.82 -14.41
C TRP A 129 19.86 4.59 -13.38
N LEU A 130 19.19 5.31 -12.49
CA LEU A 130 19.82 5.98 -11.34
C LEU A 130 19.05 5.69 -10.05
N THR A 131 19.72 5.13 -9.04
CA THR A 131 19.13 4.99 -7.70
C THR A 131 19.89 5.82 -6.69
N LEU A 132 19.14 6.63 -5.94
CA LEU A 132 19.62 7.54 -4.90
C LEU A 132 18.77 7.41 -3.63
N SER A 133 18.04 6.30 -3.47
CA SER A 133 17.19 6.06 -2.31
C SER A 133 17.99 6.02 -1.01
N ASN A 134 17.38 6.41 0.11
CA ASN A 134 18.02 6.45 1.43
C ASN A 134 19.36 7.22 1.39
N ASN A 135 19.26 8.48 1.00
CA ASN A 135 20.35 9.47 1.05
C ASN A 135 19.84 10.72 1.79
N GLN A 136 20.59 11.82 1.72
CA GLN A 136 20.29 13.06 2.43
C GLN A 136 20.03 14.23 1.45
N LEU A 137 19.56 13.92 0.23
CA LEU A 137 19.30 14.93 -0.79
C LEU A 137 18.15 15.84 -0.35
N LYS A 138 18.39 17.16 -0.40
CA LYS A 138 17.37 18.19 -0.09
C LYS A 138 16.67 18.72 -1.33
N THR A 139 17.32 18.61 -2.49
CA THR A 139 16.82 19.04 -3.79
C THR A 139 17.21 18.02 -4.86
N ILE A 140 16.45 17.98 -5.96
CA ILE A 140 16.86 17.29 -7.18
C ILE A 140 17.69 18.30 -7.99
N PRO A 141 19.00 18.08 -8.18
CA PRO A 141 19.83 19.04 -8.88
C PRO A 141 19.50 19.07 -10.37
N GLU A 142 19.76 20.22 -11.00
CA GLU A 142 19.49 20.43 -12.42
C GLU A 142 20.20 19.39 -13.30
N SER A 143 21.35 18.89 -12.83
CA SER A 143 22.17 17.89 -13.53
C SER A 143 21.41 16.60 -13.81
N ILE A 144 20.61 16.08 -12.86
CA ILE A 144 19.72 14.92 -13.10
C ILE A 144 18.69 15.25 -14.18
N THR A 145 18.09 16.45 -14.13
CA THR A 145 16.99 16.82 -15.04
C THR A 145 17.41 17.01 -16.49
N LYS A 146 18.73 16.95 -16.77
CA LYS A 146 19.31 16.97 -18.13
C LYS A 146 19.65 15.57 -18.67
N LEU A 147 19.50 14.51 -17.87
CA LEU A 147 19.76 13.12 -18.28
C LEU A 147 18.59 12.55 -19.10
N THR A 148 18.45 12.99 -20.34
CA THR A 148 17.26 12.73 -21.18
C THR A 148 17.00 11.25 -21.50
N ASN A 149 18.01 10.37 -21.40
CA ASN A 149 17.85 8.92 -21.56
C ASN A 149 17.41 8.19 -20.29
N LEU A 150 17.26 8.90 -19.16
CA LEU A 150 16.87 8.29 -17.90
C LEU A 150 15.46 7.70 -18.00
N THR A 151 15.35 6.41 -17.74
CA THR A 151 14.08 5.65 -17.76
C THR A 151 13.57 5.35 -16.36
N GLN A 152 14.51 5.24 -15.40
CA GLN A 152 14.29 4.87 -14.00
C GLN A 152 15.05 5.81 -13.06
N LEU A 153 14.32 6.40 -12.11
CA LEU A 153 14.90 7.25 -11.05
C LEU A 153 14.28 6.92 -9.69
N ASP A 154 15.09 6.44 -8.77
CA ASP A 154 14.68 6.20 -7.38
C ASP A 154 15.27 7.25 -6.44
N LEU A 155 14.40 8.04 -5.80
CA LEU A 155 14.74 9.10 -4.85
C LEU A 155 14.04 8.90 -3.50
N ARG A 156 13.56 7.68 -3.20
CA ARG A 156 12.89 7.37 -1.92
C ARG A 156 13.73 7.73 -0.70
N HIS A 157 13.08 8.03 0.43
CA HIS A 157 13.75 8.27 1.70
C HIS A 157 14.89 9.31 1.58
N ASN A 158 14.56 10.47 1.02
CA ASN A 158 15.42 11.65 1.01
C ASN A 158 14.71 12.79 1.76
N GLN A 159 15.27 14.00 1.69
CA GLN A 159 14.73 15.19 2.35
C GLN A 159 14.16 16.19 1.33
N LEU A 160 13.65 15.69 0.19
CA LEU A 160 13.15 16.54 -0.90
C LEU A 160 11.88 17.27 -0.45
N LYS A 161 11.87 18.60 -0.61
CA LYS A 161 10.69 19.44 -0.36
C LYS A 161 9.92 19.81 -1.63
N THR A 162 10.62 19.87 -2.75
CA THR A 162 10.05 20.24 -4.05
C THR A 162 10.64 19.38 -5.15
N ILE A 163 9.87 19.23 -6.22
CA ILE A 163 10.33 18.66 -7.48
C ILE A 163 10.45 19.82 -8.47
N PRO A 164 11.60 19.99 -9.15
CA PRO A 164 11.73 21.05 -10.15
C PRO A 164 10.89 20.74 -11.39
N GLU A 165 10.28 21.77 -12.00
CA GLU A 165 9.55 21.63 -13.28
C GLU A 165 10.41 20.98 -14.37
N SER A 166 11.73 21.16 -14.34
CA SER A 166 12.66 20.57 -15.30
C SER A 166 12.63 19.04 -15.31
N ILE A 167 12.15 18.35 -14.27
CA ILE A 167 11.94 16.89 -14.29
C ILE A 167 11.01 16.46 -15.44
N THR A 168 10.11 17.35 -15.86
CA THR A 168 9.16 17.09 -16.94
C THR A 168 9.85 16.97 -18.31
N LYS A 169 11.08 17.48 -18.44
CA LYS A 169 11.90 17.38 -19.65
C LYS A 169 12.49 15.98 -19.85
N LEU A 170 12.53 15.15 -18.81
CA LEU A 170 12.98 13.76 -18.92
C LEU A 170 11.89 12.91 -19.58
N THR A 171 11.72 13.00 -20.90
CA THR A 171 10.61 12.39 -21.65
C THR A 171 10.60 10.86 -21.58
N ASN A 172 11.78 10.25 -21.51
CA ASN A 172 11.96 8.79 -21.41
C ASN A 172 11.74 8.24 -19.99
N LEU A 173 11.62 9.11 -18.97
CA LEU A 173 11.41 8.67 -17.60
C LEU A 173 10.04 8.02 -17.47
N THR A 174 10.02 6.74 -17.07
CA THR A 174 8.81 5.93 -16.95
C THR A 174 8.48 5.59 -15.50
N GLN A 175 9.49 5.36 -14.66
CA GLN A 175 9.29 5.20 -13.21
C GLN A 175 10.13 6.21 -12.45
N LEU A 176 9.47 6.84 -11.49
CA LEU A 176 10.03 7.83 -10.58
C LEU A 176 9.47 7.53 -9.20
N ASP A 177 10.32 7.12 -8.28
CA ASP A 177 9.91 6.87 -6.90
C ASP A 177 10.39 7.98 -5.98
N LEU A 178 9.43 8.58 -5.27
CA LEU A 178 9.62 9.74 -4.41
C LEU A 178 9.06 9.50 -3.00
N ARG A 179 8.66 8.27 -2.68
CA ARG A 179 8.05 7.94 -1.39
C ARG A 179 8.98 8.32 -0.23
N TYR A 180 8.39 8.66 0.90
CA TYR A 180 9.13 9.04 2.12
C TYR A 180 10.04 10.28 1.93
N ASN A 181 9.57 11.27 1.17
CA ASN A 181 10.12 12.62 1.11
C ASN A 181 9.14 13.63 1.75
N LEU A 182 9.56 14.89 1.92
CA LEU A 182 8.79 15.97 2.53
C LEU A 182 8.16 16.89 1.47
N LEU A 183 7.62 16.30 0.39
CA LEU A 183 7.17 17.03 -0.78
C LEU A 183 5.96 17.95 -0.48
N ALA A 184 6.13 19.23 -0.79
CA ALA A 184 5.08 20.24 -0.85
C ALA A 184 4.58 20.45 -2.29
N THR A 185 5.49 20.46 -3.27
CA THR A 185 5.18 20.74 -4.68
C THR A 185 5.87 19.73 -5.62
N PRO A 186 5.12 18.97 -6.43
CA PRO A 186 3.66 18.79 -6.39
C PRO A 186 3.22 18.14 -5.08
N PRO A 187 1.91 18.20 -4.74
CA PRO A 187 1.36 17.44 -3.62
C PRO A 187 1.71 15.94 -3.74
N ILE A 188 1.95 15.27 -2.60
CA ILE A 188 2.38 13.87 -2.56
C ILE A 188 1.37 12.92 -3.23
N GLU A 189 0.08 13.26 -3.21
CA GLU A 189 -1.02 12.55 -3.85
C GLU A 189 -0.85 12.52 -5.38
N ILE A 190 -0.25 13.58 -5.95
CA ILE A 190 0.12 13.64 -7.36
C ILE A 190 1.46 12.95 -7.61
N ALA A 191 2.43 13.17 -6.74
CA ALA A 191 3.75 12.54 -6.88
C ALA A 191 3.67 11.01 -6.86
N ASN A 192 2.84 10.44 -5.97
CA ASN A 192 2.63 8.99 -5.85
C ASN A 192 1.93 8.37 -7.07
N LYS A 193 1.25 9.18 -7.90
CA LYS A 193 0.67 8.73 -9.19
C LYS A 193 1.71 8.67 -10.32
N GLY A 194 2.97 9.01 -10.01
CA GLY A 194 4.11 8.87 -10.89
C GLY A 194 4.32 10.05 -11.85
N ILE A 195 5.39 9.94 -12.65
CA ILE A 195 5.90 11.04 -13.49
C ILE A 195 4.86 11.60 -14.48
N LYS A 196 3.94 10.78 -15.00
CA LYS A 196 2.88 11.26 -15.90
C LYS A 196 1.94 12.26 -15.22
N ALA A 197 1.54 11.98 -13.97
CA ALA A 197 0.70 12.87 -13.18
C ALA A 197 1.43 14.17 -12.82
N ILE A 198 2.71 14.07 -12.45
CA ILE A 198 3.60 15.21 -12.18
C ILE A 198 3.71 16.11 -13.43
N ARG A 199 3.92 15.54 -14.63
CA ARG A 199 3.97 16.31 -15.89
C ARG A 199 2.67 17.06 -16.14
N ARG A 200 1.51 16.40 -15.99
CA ARG A 200 0.20 17.06 -16.18
C ARG A 200 0.00 18.20 -15.19
N TYR A 201 0.35 17.99 -13.92
CA TYR A 201 0.26 19.01 -12.88
C TYR A 201 1.07 20.27 -13.23
N PHE A 202 2.35 20.12 -13.60
CA PHE A 202 3.17 21.28 -13.98
C PHE A 202 2.69 21.95 -15.27
N GLN A 203 2.20 21.18 -16.24
CA GLN A 203 1.59 21.72 -17.46
C GLN A 203 0.36 22.59 -17.15
N GLN A 204 -0.47 22.18 -16.20
CA GLN A 204 -1.65 22.94 -15.77
C GLN A 204 -1.25 24.22 -15.04
N ILE A 205 -0.31 24.15 -14.10
CA ILE A 205 0.23 25.33 -13.42
C ILE A 205 0.76 26.35 -14.43
N LYS A 206 1.56 25.90 -15.40
CA LYS A 206 2.14 26.79 -16.41
C LYS A 206 1.08 27.47 -17.28
N LYS A 207 0.00 26.76 -17.59
CA LYS A 207 -1.06 27.24 -18.48
C LYS A 207 -2.09 28.12 -17.77
N GLU A 208 -2.42 27.81 -16.54
CA GLU A 208 -3.59 28.35 -15.83
C GLU A 208 -3.18 29.26 -14.65
N GLY A 209 -1.90 29.24 -14.28
CA GLY A 209 -1.37 29.90 -13.11
C GLY A 209 -1.60 29.11 -11.83
N THR A 210 -1.05 29.64 -10.75
CA THR A 210 -1.05 29.02 -9.43
C THR A 210 -2.06 29.69 -8.51
N ASP A 211 -2.70 28.90 -7.66
CA ASP A 211 -3.39 29.29 -6.43
C ASP A 211 -2.82 28.47 -5.26
N TYR A 212 -3.24 28.78 -4.03
CA TYR A 212 -2.74 28.15 -2.82
C TYR A 212 -3.88 27.57 -1.99
N LEU A 213 -3.63 26.40 -1.40
CA LEU A 213 -4.59 25.72 -0.54
C LEU A 213 -4.36 26.08 0.94
N TYR A 214 -5.35 26.69 1.57
CA TYR A 214 -5.36 27.02 3.01
C TYR A 214 -6.46 26.23 3.72
N GLU A 215 -6.37 24.91 3.63
CA GLU A 215 -7.40 24.05 4.20
C GLU A 215 -6.81 22.75 4.74
N ALA A 216 -7.41 22.24 5.80
CA ALA A 216 -6.94 21.04 6.47
C ALA A 216 -8.05 20.25 7.16
N LYS A 217 -7.73 19.00 7.49
CA LYS A 217 -8.56 18.14 8.33
C LYS A 217 -8.09 18.14 9.77
N LEU A 218 -9.05 18.23 10.69
CA LEU A 218 -8.89 17.92 12.10
C LEU A 218 -9.65 16.63 12.40
N LEU A 219 -8.98 15.58 12.88
CA LEU A 219 -9.63 14.33 13.25
C LEU A 219 -9.68 14.21 14.77
N ILE A 220 -10.88 14.04 15.32
CA ILE A 220 -11.10 13.87 16.75
C ILE A 220 -11.39 12.40 17.04
N LEU A 221 -10.52 11.78 17.83
CA LEU A 221 -10.53 10.36 18.17
C LEU A 221 -10.59 10.18 19.69
N GLY A 222 -10.94 8.98 20.13
CA GLY A 222 -11.04 8.61 21.53
C GLY A 222 -12.28 7.78 21.82
N GLU A 223 -12.42 7.38 23.07
CA GLU A 223 -13.44 6.43 23.50
C GLU A 223 -14.88 6.96 23.36
N PRO A 224 -15.86 6.03 23.33
CA PRO A 224 -17.26 6.39 23.52
C PRO A 224 -17.46 7.24 24.77
N GLY A 225 -18.14 8.38 24.61
CA GLY A 225 -18.46 9.27 25.71
C GLY A 225 -17.30 10.15 26.22
N ALA A 226 -16.11 10.14 25.61
CA ALA A 226 -14.99 10.99 26.05
C ALA A 226 -15.24 12.51 25.92
N GLY A 227 -16.24 12.91 25.12
CA GLY A 227 -16.61 14.31 24.88
C GLY A 227 -16.10 14.86 23.54
N LYS A 228 -15.95 14.01 22.53
CA LYS A 228 -15.43 14.35 21.20
C LYS A 228 -16.34 15.33 20.46
N THR A 229 -17.62 14.99 20.34
CA THR A 229 -18.69 15.81 19.73
C THR A 229 -18.85 17.15 20.45
N THR A 230 -18.83 17.11 21.77
CA THR A 230 -18.81 18.33 22.60
C THR A 230 -17.61 19.21 22.27
N LEU A 231 -16.41 18.64 22.16
CA LEU A 231 -15.20 19.39 21.83
C LEU A 231 -15.29 19.97 20.41
N ALA A 232 -15.74 19.18 19.42
CA ALA A 232 -15.93 19.62 18.05
C ALA A 232 -16.84 20.85 17.96
N ASN A 233 -18.00 20.78 18.62
CA ASN A 233 -18.97 21.88 18.66
C ASN A 233 -18.44 23.11 19.40
N LYS A 234 -17.70 22.92 20.52
CA LYS A 234 -17.11 24.03 21.30
C LYS A 234 -15.94 24.72 20.60
N ILE A 235 -15.17 24.01 19.77
CA ILE A 235 -14.12 24.63 18.93
C ILE A 235 -14.74 25.66 17.99
N LYS A 236 -15.88 25.33 17.37
CA LYS A 236 -16.64 26.20 16.47
C LYS A 236 -17.35 27.32 17.24
N ASN A 237 -18.11 26.96 18.27
CA ASN A 237 -18.89 27.88 19.07
C ASN A 237 -18.63 27.64 20.57
N PRO A 238 -17.82 28.48 21.23
CA PRO A 238 -17.54 28.37 22.67
C PRO A 238 -18.79 28.36 23.56
N ASP A 239 -19.87 28.99 23.11
CA ASP A 239 -21.14 29.09 23.84
C ASP A 239 -22.03 27.85 23.68
N TYR A 240 -21.56 26.83 22.96
CA TYR A 240 -22.27 25.55 22.83
C TYR A 240 -22.55 24.93 24.21
N GLN A 241 -23.84 24.70 24.49
CA GLN A 241 -24.28 24.03 25.72
C GLN A 241 -24.32 22.51 25.52
N LEU A 242 -23.91 21.80 26.57
CA LEU A 242 -23.95 20.34 26.63
C LEU A 242 -25.40 19.87 26.48
N ARG A 243 -25.67 19.03 25.48
CA ARG A 243 -26.92 18.27 25.38
C ARG A 243 -26.65 16.84 25.83
N ASP A 244 -27.65 16.18 26.40
CA ASP A 244 -27.62 14.72 26.57
C ASP A 244 -27.75 14.09 25.18
N GLU A 245 -26.61 13.94 24.52
CA GLU A 245 -26.50 13.33 23.20
C GLU A 245 -26.23 11.83 23.35
N ASP A 246 -26.99 11.01 22.63
CA ASP A 246 -26.63 9.63 22.38
C ASP A 246 -25.24 9.55 21.74
N THR A 247 -24.51 8.45 21.94
CA THR A 247 -23.19 8.28 21.34
C THR A 247 -23.26 8.46 19.82
N THR A 248 -22.41 9.32 19.26
CA THR A 248 -22.30 9.57 17.82
C THR A 248 -22.21 8.26 17.04
N LYS A 249 -23.19 8.03 16.18
CA LYS A 249 -23.23 6.88 15.27
C LYS A 249 -22.55 7.28 13.98
N GLY A 250 -21.31 6.84 13.81
CA GLY A 250 -20.57 7.04 12.57
C GLY A 250 -19.62 8.23 12.56
N ILE A 251 -19.75 9.14 11.59
CA ILE A 251 -18.83 10.27 11.39
C ILE A 251 -19.66 11.54 11.15
N GLU A 252 -19.36 12.60 11.90
CA GLU A 252 -19.88 13.94 11.64
C GLU A 252 -18.74 14.86 11.16
N VAL A 253 -19.03 15.68 10.14
CA VAL A 253 -18.07 16.65 9.60
C VAL A 253 -18.59 18.06 9.86
N HIS A 254 -17.80 18.86 10.57
CA HIS A 254 -18.10 20.26 10.84
C HIS A 254 -17.07 21.16 10.17
N GLN A 255 -17.52 22.27 9.59
CA GLN A 255 -16.62 23.28 9.01
C GLN A 255 -16.38 24.41 10.01
N TRP A 256 -15.11 24.81 10.16
CA TRP A 256 -14.70 25.98 10.92
C TRP A 256 -13.77 26.85 10.09
N ASN A 257 -14.19 28.10 9.86
CA ASN A 257 -13.45 29.08 9.09
C ASN A 257 -12.80 30.09 10.04
N PHE A 258 -11.54 30.41 9.81
CA PHE A 258 -10.81 31.44 10.54
C PHE A 258 -9.77 32.11 9.64
N LYS A 259 -9.24 33.26 10.06
CA LYS A 259 -8.11 33.90 9.38
C LYS A 259 -6.80 33.47 10.01
N THR A 260 -5.86 33.06 9.18
CA THR A 260 -4.49 32.80 9.64
C THR A 260 -3.82 34.08 10.14
N THR A 261 -2.69 33.96 10.84
CA THR A 261 -1.85 35.10 11.24
C THR A 261 -1.43 35.97 10.06
N ASN A 262 -1.36 35.38 8.85
CA ASN A 262 -1.00 36.05 7.60
C ASN A 262 -2.24 36.58 6.84
N GLN A 263 -3.41 36.65 7.49
CA GLN A 263 -4.69 37.13 6.96
C GLN A 263 -5.28 36.34 5.78
N HIS A 264 -4.74 35.15 5.46
CA HIS A 264 -5.40 34.24 4.54
C HIS A 264 -6.62 33.61 5.20
N ASP A 265 -7.73 33.53 4.46
CA ASP A 265 -8.90 32.75 4.86
C ASP A 265 -8.52 31.26 4.89
N PHE A 266 -8.85 30.59 5.99
CA PHE A 266 -8.54 29.19 6.23
C PHE A 266 -9.80 28.42 6.56
N GLN A 267 -9.98 27.26 5.92
CA GLN A 267 -11.10 26.35 6.17
C GLN A 267 -10.62 25.05 6.79
N MET A 268 -11.16 24.71 7.95
CA MET A 268 -10.88 23.46 8.65
C MET A 268 -12.10 22.55 8.64
N ASN A 269 -11.92 21.32 8.19
CA ASN A 269 -12.94 20.26 8.29
C ASN A 269 -12.66 19.41 9.52
N ILE A 270 -13.55 19.45 10.51
CA ILE A 270 -13.50 18.69 11.77
C ILE A 270 -14.26 17.40 11.60
N TRP A 271 -13.56 16.28 11.65
CA TRP A 271 -14.12 14.94 11.57
C TRP A 271 -14.26 14.39 12.99
N ASP A 272 -15.49 14.29 13.47
CA ASP A 272 -15.83 13.65 14.74
C ASP A 272 -16.19 12.18 14.50
N PHE A 273 -15.32 11.29 14.98
CA PHE A 273 -15.50 9.86 14.81
C PHE A 273 -16.28 9.25 15.98
N GLY A 274 -17.26 8.42 15.69
CA GLY A 274 -17.94 7.58 16.66
C GLY A 274 -16.95 6.66 17.37
N GLY A 275 -17.14 6.41 18.66
CA GLY A 275 -16.19 5.63 19.46
C GLY A 275 -16.33 4.10 19.33
N GLN A 276 -17.23 3.59 18.47
CA GLN A 276 -17.62 2.18 18.48
C GLN A 276 -16.61 1.28 17.76
N GLU A 277 -16.33 0.11 18.34
CA GLU A 277 -15.24 -0.78 17.87
C GLU A 277 -15.48 -1.41 16.49
N ILE A 278 -16.76 -1.62 16.11
CA ILE A 278 -17.16 -2.22 14.83
C ILE A 278 -16.68 -1.35 13.65
N TYR A 279 -16.42 -0.06 13.91
CA TYR A 279 -16.07 0.94 12.91
C TYR A 279 -14.58 1.22 12.79
N HIS A 280 -13.73 0.51 13.54
CA HIS A 280 -12.29 0.70 13.39
C HIS A 280 -11.83 0.49 11.96
N THR A 281 -12.35 -0.51 11.23
CA THR A 281 -12.00 -0.76 9.83
C THR A 281 -12.50 0.35 8.91
N THR A 282 -13.71 0.89 9.13
CA THR A 282 -14.24 2.00 8.32
C THR A 282 -13.51 3.31 8.56
N HIS A 283 -13.06 3.57 9.79
CA HIS A 283 -12.33 4.79 10.12
C HIS A 283 -10.98 4.87 9.41
N GLN A 284 -10.30 3.74 9.18
CA GLN A 284 -8.99 3.71 8.51
C GLN A 284 -9.04 4.35 7.11
N PHE A 285 -10.18 4.31 6.42
CA PHE A 285 -10.34 4.96 5.11
C PHE A 285 -10.32 6.49 5.19
N PHE A 286 -10.64 7.06 6.35
CA PHE A 286 -10.69 8.51 6.59
C PHE A 286 -9.50 9.02 7.38
N LEU A 287 -8.75 8.12 8.05
CA LEU A 287 -7.49 8.46 8.70
C LEU A 287 -6.43 8.71 7.63
N THR A 288 -6.25 9.98 7.28
CA THR A 288 -5.32 10.41 6.24
C THR A 288 -4.07 11.07 6.82
N LYS A 289 -3.03 11.12 5.99
CA LYS A 289 -1.83 11.95 6.24
C LYS A 289 -2.21 13.43 6.28
N ARG A 290 -1.26 14.30 6.64
CA ARG A 290 -1.40 15.76 6.50
C ARG A 290 -2.62 16.33 7.23
N SER A 291 -2.97 15.74 8.37
CA SER A 291 -4.11 16.15 9.17
C SER A 291 -3.62 16.54 10.56
N LEU A 292 -4.43 17.25 11.35
CA LEU A 292 -4.18 17.39 12.78
C LEU A 292 -5.05 16.37 13.52
N TYR A 293 -4.47 15.63 14.45
CA TYR A 293 -5.20 14.66 15.26
C TYR A 293 -5.41 15.20 16.67
N ILE A 294 -6.59 14.96 17.22
CA ILE A 294 -6.89 15.15 18.64
C ILE A 294 -7.33 13.81 19.23
N LEU A 295 -6.64 13.37 20.28
CA LEU A 295 -7.09 12.26 21.10
C LEU A 295 -7.73 12.80 22.37
N VAL A 296 -9.05 12.62 22.50
CA VAL A 296 -9.81 13.03 23.68
C VAL A 296 -9.84 11.90 24.70
N ALA A 297 -9.31 12.16 25.90
CA ALA A 297 -9.27 11.21 27.00
C ALA A 297 -10.24 11.63 28.11
N ASP A 298 -11.10 10.72 28.57
CA ASP A 298 -11.93 10.92 29.78
C ASP A 298 -11.11 10.57 31.02
N SER A 299 -11.10 11.44 32.03
CA SER A 299 -10.34 11.21 33.26
C SER A 299 -11.01 10.24 34.24
N ARG A 300 -12.20 9.69 33.92
CA ARG A 300 -13.01 8.85 34.84
C ARG A 300 -12.77 7.34 34.76
N LYS A 301 -12.15 6.80 33.71
CA LYS A 301 -11.96 5.34 33.52
C LYS A 301 -10.48 4.94 33.67
N GLU A 302 -10.21 3.92 34.50
CA GLU A 302 -8.85 3.39 34.77
C GLU A 302 -8.36 2.47 33.64
N ASP A 303 -9.19 1.54 33.20
CA ASP A 303 -9.06 0.90 31.89
C ASP A 303 -9.34 1.93 30.82
N THR A 304 -8.66 1.88 29.67
CA THR A 304 -9.31 2.09 28.35
C THR A 304 -8.35 2.27 27.17
N ASP A 305 -8.92 2.12 25.98
CA ASP A 305 -8.38 2.22 24.60
C ASP A 305 -7.53 3.46 24.27
N PHE A 306 -7.21 4.33 25.22
CA PHE A 306 -6.31 5.46 25.04
C PHE A 306 -5.00 5.07 24.34
N TYR A 307 -4.29 4.05 24.86
CA TYR A 307 -3.07 3.56 24.23
C TYR A 307 -3.34 2.89 22.88
N TYR A 308 -4.49 2.24 22.72
CA TYR A 308 -4.89 1.69 21.43
C TYR A 308 -5.01 2.79 20.38
N TRP A 309 -5.73 3.88 20.66
CA TRP A 309 -5.89 5.01 19.75
C TRP A 309 -4.55 5.71 19.45
N LEU A 310 -3.65 5.85 20.43
CA LEU A 310 -2.30 6.37 20.18
C LEU A 310 -1.56 5.54 19.13
N ASN A 311 -1.56 4.21 19.29
CA ASN A 311 -0.92 3.31 18.33
C ASN A 311 -1.63 3.33 16.96
N VAL A 312 -2.97 3.44 16.92
CA VAL A 312 -3.72 3.59 15.66
C VAL A 312 -3.31 4.87 14.92
N VAL A 313 -3.21 6.00 15.63
CA VAL A 313 -2.75 7.27 15.05
C VAL A 313 -1.30 7.15 14.58
N GLU A 314 -0.39 6.59 15.37
CA GLU A 314 1.01 6.38 14.95
C GLU A 314 1.10 5.56 13.65
N LEU A 315 0.30 4.50 13.57
CA LEU A 315 0.29 3.58 12.45
C LEU A 315 -0.27 4.22 11.16
N LEU A 316 -1.36 4.98 11.26
CA LEU A 316 -2.13 5.42 10.09
C LEU A 316 -1.89 6.89 9.70
N SER A 317 -1.45 7.74 10.63
CA SER A 317 -1.35 9.19 10.40
C SER A 317 -0.10 9.66 9.66
N ASP A 318 0.86 8.77 9.42
CA ASP A 318 2.15 9.08 8.82
C ASP A 318 2.97 10.15 9.59
N ASN A 319 2.94 10.12 10.94
CA ASN A 319 3.57 11.11 11.83
C ASN A 319 2.92 12.50 11.77
N SER A 320 1.65 12.58 11.38
CA SER A 320 0.86 13.82 11.49
C SER A 320 0.77 14.27 12.95
N PRO A 321 0.77 15.60 13.22
CA PRO A 321 0.77 16.12 14.58
C PRO A 321 -0.46 15.65 15.38
N LEU A 322 -0.22 15.32 16.65
CA LEU A 322 -1.24 14.83 17.57
C LEU A 322 -1.27 15.70 18.83
N LEU A 323 -2.47 16.15 19.21
CA LEU A 323 -2.75 16.79 20.49
C LEU A 323 -3.54 15.82 21.37
N ILE A 324 -3.17 15.69 22.63
CA ILE A 324 -3.97 14.94 23.61
C ILE A 324 -4.80 15.94 24.41
N VAL A 325 -6.12 15.79 24.40
CA VAL A 325 -7.04 16.64 25.18
C VAL A 325 -7.65 15.81 26.31
N LYS A 326 -7.23 16.10 27.53
CA LYS A 326 -7.79 15.50 28.75
C LYS A 326 -9.04 16.25 29.15
N ASN A 327 -10.20 15.59 29.02
CA ASN A 327 -11.48 16.12 29.47
C ASN A 327 -11.67 15.78 30.96
N GLU A 328 -11.27 16.72 31.83
CA GLU A 328 -11.33 16.62 33.29
C GLU A 328 -12.75 16.89 33.81
N LYS A 329 -13.67 15.99 33.48
CA LYS A 329 -15.06 16.04 33.94
C LYS A 329 -15.12 16.06 35.46
N GLN A 330 -15.99 16.90 36.01
CA GLN A 330 -16.13 17.10 37.46
C GLN A 330 -14.80 17.49 38.15
N ASN A 331 -13.86 18.11 37.42
CA ASN A 331 -12.52 18.50 37.90
C ASN A 331 -11.64 17.34 38.41
N ARG A 332 -11.94 16.10 38.01
CA ARG A 332 -11.06 14.96 38.26
C ARG A 332 -9.84 15.06 37.35
N LYS A 333 -8.68 15.28 37.95
CA LYS A 333 -7.40 15.36 37.25
C LYS A 333 -6.78 13.98 37.11
N ARG A 334 -6.28 13.67 35.92
CA ARG A 334 -5.45 12.49 35.66
C ARG A 334 -4.06 12.97 35.24
N GLU A 335 -3.04 12.50 35.94
CA GLU A 335 -1.66 12.69 35.52
C GLU A 335 -1.35 11.74 34.36
N ILE A 336 -0.74 12.29 33.32
CA ILE A 336 -0.21 11.54 32.19
C ILE A 336 1.26 11.90 32.13
N ASN A 337 2.13 10.88 32.12
CA ASN A 337 3.57 11.09 31.99
C ASN A 337 3.90 11.55 30.56
N GLN A 338 3.90 12.87 30.37
CA GLN A 338 4.13 13.50 29.06
C GLN A 338 5.49 13.12 28.47
N ARG A 339 6.55 13.11 29.29
CA ARG A 339 7.91 12.78 28.81
C ARG A 339 8.01 11.35 28.29
N ALA A 340 7.40 10.40 29.01
CA ALA A 340 7.37 9.00 28.58
C ALA A 340 6.59 8.84 27.27
N LEU A 341 5.41 9.47 27.16
CA LEU A 341 4.60 9.40 25.93
C LEU A 341 5.28 10.07 24.74
N GLN A 342 5.88 11.25 24.90
CA GLN A 342 6.60 11.92 23.82
C GLN A 342 7.86 11.17 23.40
N GLY A 343 8.50 10.44 24.32
CA GLY A 343 9.60 9.53 24.01
C GLY A 343 9.18 8.31 23.18
N GLN A 344 7.94 7.84 23.37
CA GLN A 344 7.38 6.71 22.61
C GLN A 344 6.74 7.16 21.28
N PHE A 345 6.05 8.30 21.27
CA PHE A 345 5.27 8.81 20.14
C PHE A 345 5.74 10.22 19.76
N SER A 346 6.59 10.31 18.73
CA SER A 346 7.23 11.57 18.29
C SER A 346 6.26 12.61 17.70
N ASN A 347 5.06 12.19 17.31
CA ASN A 347 4.04 13.06 16.75
C ASN A 347 3.21 13.80 17.81
N ILE A 348 3.27 13.40 19.09
CA ILE A 348 2.60 14.13 20.18
C ILE A 348 3.25 15.50 20.34
N LYS A 349 2.47 16.55 20.08
CA LYS A 349 2.92 17.94 20.21
C LYS A 349 2.58 18.50 21.58
N GLU A 350 1.32 18.41 21.98
CA GLU A 350 0.82 18.96 23.24
C GLU A 350 -0.05 17.97 24.00
N ILE A 351 -0.05 18.10 25.33
CA ILE A 351 -1.03 17.47 26.22
C ILE A 351 -1.76 18.59 26.95
N LEU A 352 -3.04 18.76 26.61
CA LEU A 352 -3.91 19.84 27.07
C LEU A 352 -4.94 19.30 28.05
N ALA A 353 -5.27 20.08 29.07
CA ALA A 353 -6.31 19.75 30.02
C ALA A 353 -7.46 20.75 29.88
N THR A 354 -8.68 20.25 29.83
CA THR A 354 -9.88 21.07 29.75
C THR A 354 -11.00 20.51 30.62
N ASN A 355 -11.92 21.37 31.00
CA ASN A 355 -13.23 20.94 31.47
C ASN A 355 -14.26 21.54 30.49
N LEU A 356 -14.83 20.68 29.64
CA LEU A 356 -15.76 21.12 28.61
C LEU A 356 -17.05 21.74 29.19
N ALA A 357 -17.42 21.42 30.44
CA ALA A 357 -18.58 22.04 31.09
C ALA A 357 -18.34 23.51 31.47
N THR A 358 -17.10 23.89 31.82
CA THR A 358 -16.74 25.25 32.25
C THR A 358 -15.93 26.03 31.23
N ASN A 359 -15.65 25.43 30.05
CA ASN A 359 -14.74 25.96 29.03
C ASN A 359 -13.30 26.23 29.52
N ARG A 360 -12.91 25.73 30.70
CA ARG A 360 -11.55 25.92 31.20
C ARG A 360 -10.54 25.32 30.22
N GLY A 361 -9.58 26.12 29.76
CA GLY A 361 -8.53 25.68 28.83
C GLY A 361 -8.97 25.55 27.37
N LEU A 362 -10.24 25.80 27.03
CA LEU A 362 -10.75 25.70 25.65
C LEU A 362 -10.05 26.70 24.71
N GLU A 363 -9.83 27.93 25.15
CA GLU A 363 -9.14 28.94 24.32
C GLU A 363 -7.70 28.55 23.99
N LYS A 364 -6.97 27.94 24.94
CA LYS A 364 -5.64 27.40 24.66
C LYS A 364 -5.72 26.29 23.59
N ILE A 365 -6.69 25.38 23.71
CA ILE A 365 -6.90 24.31 22.72
C ILE A 365 -7.16 24.90 21.33
N ARG A 366 -8.01 25.94 21.22
CA ARG A 366 -8.31 26.60 19.93
C ARG A 366 -7.06 27.24 19.32
N THR A 367 -6.27 27.96 20.12
CA THR A 367 -5.01 28.58 19.68
C THR A 367 -4.00 27.53 19.22
N ASP A 368 -3.82 26.44 19.98
CA ASP A 368 -2.89 25.37 19.62
C ASP A 368 -3.35 24.66 18.33
N ILE A 369 -4.66 24.40 18.17
CA ILE A 369 -5.22 23.87 16.91
C ILE A 369 -4.89 24.78 15.74
N GLN A 370 -5.16 26.08 15.84
CA GLN A 370 -4.87 27.04 14.77
C GLN A 370 -3.38 27.08 14.42
N HIS A 371 -2.50 27.04 15.43
CA HIS A 371 -1.05 27.01 15.24
C HIS A 371 -0.60 25.76 14.49
N TYR A 372 -0.97 24.56 14.97
CA TYR A 372 -0.48 23.32 14.37
C TYR A 372 -1.10 23.06 13.01
N ILE A 373 -2.38 23.40 12.82
CA ILE A 373 -3.08 23.12 11.55
C ILE A 373 -2.59 24.04 10.42
N SER A 374 -2.31 25.31 10.72
CA SER A 374 -1.80 26.28 9.74
C SER A 374 -0.36 25.98 9.31
N ASN A 375 0.40 25.24 10.13
CA ASN A 375 1.78 24.84 9.88
C ASN A 375 1.91 23.42 9.30
N LEU A 376 0.81 22.78 8.90
CA LEU A 376 0.88 21.48 8.24
C LEU A 376 1.64 21.60 6.90
N PRO A 377 2.47 20.60 6.50
CA PRO A 377 3.42 20.75 5.39
C PRO A 377 2.84 21.06 4.00
N HIS A 378 1.53 20.81 3.82
CA HIS A 378 0.82 21.00 2.55
C HIS A 378 0.07 22.33 2.50
N ILE A 379 -0.06 23.04 3.62
CA ILE A 379 -0.71 24.34 3.65
C ILE A 379 0.13 25.34 2.88
N GLY A 380 -0.52 26.08 1.98
CA GLY A 380 0.16 26.94 1.04
C GLY A 380 0.84 26.18 -0.10
N SER A 381 0.53 24.89 -0.33
CA SER A 381 0.99 24.21 -1.53
C SER A 381 0.37 24.85 -2.77
N ALA A 382 1.20 25.07 -3.78
CA ALA A 382 0.76 25.53 -5.11
C ALA A 382 -0.24 24.52 -5.70
N LEU A 383 -1.32 25.00 -6.28
CA LEU A 383 -2.29 24.21 -7.06
C LEU A 383 -2.68 24.96 -8.33
N PRO A 384 -3.09 24.27 -9.41
CA PRO A 384 -3.67 24.95 -10.57
C PRO A 384 -4.96 25.70 -10.19
N LYS A 385 -5.12 26.94 -10.67
CA LYS A 385 -6.32 27.77 -10.36
C LYS A 385 -7.65 27.09 -10.71
N THR A 386 -7.69 26.29 -11.77
CA THR A 386 -8.89 25.56 -12.20
C THR A 386 -9.33 24.50 -11.20
N TRP A 387 -8.39 23.90 -10.45
CA TRP A 387 -8.69 22.87 -9.47
C TRP A 387 -9.52 23.44 -8.32
N LYS A 388 -9.13 24.63 -7.84
CA LYS A 388 -9.87 25.34 -6.79
C LYS A 388 -11.28 25.72 -7.23
N LYS A 389 -11.45 26.27 -8.44
CA LYS A 389 -12.77 26.61 -8.98
C LYS A 389 -13.71 25.41 -9.02
N VAL A 390 -13.26 24.29 -9.59
CA VAL A 390 -14.07 23.05 -9.63
C VAL A 390 -14.41 22.60 -8.22
N ARG A 391 -13.44 22.67 -7.30
CA ARG A 391 -13.65 22.27 -5.92
C ARG A 391 -14.72 23.12 -5.21
N GLU A 392 -14.67 24.44 -5.32
CA GLU A 392 -15.67 25.35 -4.74
C GLU A 392 -17.08 25.02 -5.24
N VAL A 393 -17.22 24.68 -6.53
CA VAL A 393 -18.51 24.24 -7.10
C VAL A 393 -18.97 22.91 -6.51
N LEU A 394 -18.07 21.94 -6.32
CA LEU A 394 -18.42 20.63 -5.77
C LEU A 394 -18.76 20.69 -4.28
N GLU A 395 -18.12 21.56 -3.50
CA GLU A 395 -18.37 21.72 -2.06
C GLU A 395 -19.69 22.47 -1.77
N THR A 396 -20.11 23.33 -2.69
CA THR A 396 -21.39 24.05 -2.60
C THR A 396 -22.56 23.26 -3.17
N ASP A 397 -22.31 22.11 -3.80
CA ASP A 397 -23.35 21.23 -4.32
C ASP A 397 -24.11 20.55 -3.16
N GLY A 398 -25.43 20.78 -3.10
CA GLY A 398 -26.28 20.24 -2.05
C GLY A 398 -26.49 18.72 -2.11
N ARG A 399 -26.16 18.07 -3.23
CA ARG A 399 -26.40 16.64 -3.46
C ARG A 399 -25.43 15.76 -2.68
N ASN A 400 -25.84 14.52 -2.40
CA ASN A 400 -24.98 13.55 -1.71
C ASN A 400 -23.99 12.88 -2.68
N TYR A 401 -24.36 12.75 -3.95
CA TYR A 401 -23.57 12.13 -5.00
C TYR A 401 -23.96 12.68 -6.38
N ILE A 402 -23.08 12.52 -7.35
CA ILE A 402 -23.29 12.85 -8.77
C ILE A 402 -22.70 11.76 -9.65
N SER A 403 -23.17 11.66 -10.90
CA SER A 403 -22.56 10.77 -11.88
C SER A 403 -21.19 11.30 -12.33
N LEU A 404 -20.33 10.39 -12.82
CA LEU A 404 -19.06 10.77 -13.44
C LEU A 404 -19.28 11.73 -14.62
N ARG A 405 -20.38 11.59 -15.37
CA ARG A 405 -20.68 12.49 -16.50
C ARG A 405 -20.90 13.92 -16.03
N GLU A 406 -21.69 14.10 -14.97
CA GLU A 406 -21.92 15.41 -14.37
C GLU A 406 -20.63 16.01 -13.81
N TYR A 407 -19.83 15.21 -13.09
CA TYR A 407 -18.52 15.65 -12.61
C TYR A 407 -17.62 16.16 -13.76
N LEU A 408 -17.60 15.43 -14.88
CA LEU A 408 -16.81 15.82 -16.05
C LEU A 408 -17.36 17.11 -16.70
N SER A 409 -18.68 17.31 -16.74
CA SER A 409 -19.32 18.54 -17.23
C SER A 409 -18.94 19.74 -16.35
N ILE A 410 -19.04 19.59 -15.03
CA ILE A 410 -18.63 20.62 -14.06
C ILE A 410 -17.18 21.01 -14.30
N CYS A 411 -16.30 20.03 -14.55
CA CYS A 411 -14.92 20.32 -14.86
C CYS A 411 -14.75 21.07 -16.20
N GLU A 412 -15.51 20.71 -17.24
CA GLU A 412 -15.48 21.38 -18.56
C GLU A 412 -15.90 22.84 -18.46
N GLU A 413 -17.01 23.09 -17.79
CA GLU A 413 -17.57 24.42 -17.53
C GLU A 413 -16.57 25.31 -16.76
N ASN A 414 -15.72 24.70 -15.93
CA ASN A 414 -14.70 25.38 -15.13
C ASN A 414 -13.28 25.35 -15.76
N GLY A 415 -13.17 25.05 -17.05
CA GLY A 415 -11.95 25.26 -17.85
C GLY A 415 -11.11 24.02 -18.14
N PHE A 416 -11.53 22.82 -17.72
CA PHE A 416 -10.82 21.59 -18.08
C PHE A 416 -11.14 21.14 -19.49
N LYS A 417 -10.10 20.86 -20.28
CA LYS A 417 -10.26 20.37 -21.68
C LYS A 417 -10.12 18.86 -21.79
N LYS A 418 -9.13 18.27 -21.11
CA LYS A 418 -8.80 16.84 -21.24
C LYS A 418 -9.49 16.02 -20.17
N ARG A 419 -10.02 14.84 -20.54
CA ARG A 419 -10.62 13.89 -19.59
C ARG A 419 -9.63 13.43 -18.51
N GLU A 420 -8.39 13.16 -18.90
CA GLU A 420 -7.35 12.67 -17.99
C GLU A 420 -7.04 13.66 -16.86
N ASP A 421 -7.04 14.96 -17.19
CA ASP A 421 -6.80 16.05 -16.25
C ASP A 421 -7.93 16.13 -15.20
N LYS A 422 -9.18 15.93 -15.64
CA LYS A 422 -10.37 15.86 -14.78
C LYS A 422 -10.28 14.66 -13.83
N LEU A 423 -9.90 13.50 -14.34
CA LEU A 423 -9.74 12.28 -13.53
C LEU A 423 -8.56 12.40 -12.54
N GLN A 424 -7.49 13.12 -12.91
CA GLN A 424 -6.40 13.43 -11.98
C GLN A 424 -6.88 14.30 -10.83
N LEU A 425 -7.61 15.39 -11.11
CA LEU A 425 -8.24 16.21 -10.07
C LEU A 425 -9.17 15.35 -9.20
N SER A 426 -9.98 14.52 -9.82
CA SER A 426 -10.93 13.68 -9.09
C SER A 426 -10.24 12.73 -8.11
N GLY A 427 -9.15 12.11 -8.56
CA GLY A 427 -8.34 11.27 -7.69
C GLY A 427 -7.66 12.08 -6.59
N TYR A 428 -7.19 13.30 -6.89
CA TYR A 428 -6.60 14.18 -5.87
C TYR A 428 -7.60 14.56 -4.78
N LEU A 429 -8.82 14.95 -5.15
CA LEU A 429 -9.88 15.29 -4.20
C LEU A 429 -10.37 14.06 -3.41
N HIS A 430 -10.33 12.88 -4.03
CA HIS A 430 -10.54 11.60 -3.33
C HIS A 430 -9.46 11.33 -2.27
N ASP A 431 -8.18 11.48 -2.62
CA ASP A 431 -7.06 11.28 -1.71
C ASP A 431 -7.09 12.30 -0.55
N LEU A 432 -7.54 13.53 -0.85
CA LEU A 432 -7.84 14.55 0.16
C LEU A 432 -9.12 14.28 0.94
N GLY A 433 -9.90 13.25 0.64
CA GLY A 433 -11.17 12.93 1.29
C GLY A 433 -12.21 14.05 1.24
N VAL A 434 -12.16 14.91 0.21
CA VAL A 434 -13.21 15.90 -0.08
C VAL A 434 -14.48 15.19 -0.53
N PHE A 435 -14.33 14.16 -1.36
CA PHE A 435 -15.39 13.24 -1.78
C PHE A 435 -14.82 11.83 -1.98
N LEU A 436 -15.67 10.84 -2.26
CA LEU A 436 -15.21 9.50 -2.63
C LEU A 436 -15.43 9.21 -4.11
N HIS A 437 -14.38 8.76 -4.80
CA HIS A 437 -14.47 8.31 -6.19
C HIS A 437 -13.44 7.22 -6.50
N PHE A 438 -13.92 5.98 -6.61
CA PHE A 438 -13.09 4.80 -6.80
C PHE A 438 -12.95 4.48 -8.29
N GLN A 439 -11.98 5.12 -8.95
CA GLN A 439 -11.78 5.05 -10.40
C GLN A 439 -11.42 3.66 -10.93
N ASP A 440 -10.86 2.81 -10.06
CA ASP A 440 -10.44 1.44 -10.35
C ASP A 440 -11.56 0.40 -10.20
N ASP A 441 -12.70 0.79 -9.60
CA ASP A 441 -13.84 -0.10 -9.41
C ASP A 441 -14.85 0.03 -10.57
N PRO A 442 -15.25 -1.08 -11.23
CA PRO A 442 -16.12 -1.03 -12.42
C PRO A 442 -17.51 -0.44 -12.19
N LEU A 443 -18.03 -0.47 -10.96
CA LEU A 443 -19.33 0.09 -10.61
C LEU A 443 -19.17 1.49 -10.02
N LEU A 444 -18.28 1.64 -9.02
CA LEU A 444 -18.13 2.90 -8.31
C LEU A 444 -17.43 3.98 -9.14
N ASN A 445 -16.69 3.63 -10.21
CA ASN A 445 -16.07 4.64 -11.08
C ASN A 445 -17.09 5.52 -11.82
N LYS A 446 -18.37 5.14 -11.83
CA LYS A 446 -19.44 5.92 -12.48
C LYS A 446 -20.07 6.95 -11.54
N THR A 447 -19.71 6.93 -10.26
CA THR A 447 -20.37 7.72 -9.23
C THR A 447 -19.34 8.43 -8.35
N VAL A 448 -19.53 9.72 -8.15
CA VAL A 448 -18.76 10.55 -7.23
C VAL A 448 -19.64 10.81 -6.02
N ILE A 449 -19.28 10.26 -4.86
CA ILE A 449 -19.99 10.49 -3.60
C ILE A 449 -19.46 11.78 -2.99
N LEU A 450 -20.15 12.90 -3.25
CA LEU A 450 -19.77 14.24 -2.81
C LEU A 450 -19.70 14.38 -1.29
N LYS A 451 -20.56 13.66 -0.57
CA LYS A 451 -20.64 13.69 0.90
C LYS A 451 -20.21 12.34 1.49
N PRO A 452 -18.92 12.16 1.84
CA PRO A 452 -18.43 10.90 2.40
C PRO A 452 -19.20 10.43 3.64
N GLU A 453 -19.67 11.36 4.47
CA GLU A 453 -20.49 11.12 5.66
C GLU A 453 -21.84 10.47 5.32
N TRP A 454 -22.45 10.82 4.18
CA TRP A 454 -23.68 10.17 3.73
C TRP A 454 -23.45 8.71 3.35
N GLY A 455 -22.32 8.42 2.69
CA GLY A 455 -21.94 7.07 2.30
C GLY A 455 -21.63 6.19 3.50
N THR A 456 -20.91 6.72 4.49
CA THR A 456 -20.60 5.97 5.73
C THR A 456 -21.84 5.76 6.59
N ALA A 457 -22.72 6.75 6.71
CA ALA A 457 -24.00 6.60 7.40
C ALA A 457 -24.83 5.43 6.83
N ALA A 458 -24.81 5.22 5.51
CA ALA A 458 -25.47 4.08 4.89
C ALA A 458 -24.86 2.74 5.32
N VAL A 459 -23.53 2.65 5.34
CA VAL A 459 -22.80 1.45 5.81
C VAL A 459 -23.14 1.14 7.26
N TYR A 460 -23.14 2.15 8.13
CA TYR A 460 -23.49 2.00 9.54
C TYR A 460 -24.93 1.55 9.71
N LYS A 461 -25.86 2.12 8.94
CA LYS A 461 -27.27 1.71 8.97
C LYS A 461 -27.46 0.22 8.63
N ALA A 462 -26.62 -0.33 7.76
CA ALA A 462 -26.65 -1.76 7.42
C ALA A 462 -26.05 -2.64 8.53
N LEU A 463 -24.91 -2.26 9.11
CA LEU A 463 -24.22 -3.05 10.14
C LEU A 463 -24.89 -2.98 11.52
N ASP A 464 -25.54 -1.85 11.84
CA ASP A 464 -26.29 -1.64 13.09
C ASP A 464 -27.73 -2.12 13.02
N ASN A 465 -28.16 -2.64 11.87
CA ASN A 465 -29.53 -3.12 11.74
C ASN A 465 -29.74 -4.37 12.63
N PRO A 466 -30.76 -4.40 13.52
CA PRO A 466 -30.99 -5.52 14.42
C PRO A 466 -31.12 -6.86 13.70
N LYS A 467 -31.83 -6.91 12.57
CA LYS A 467 -31.98 -8.15 11.78
C LYS A 467 -30.63 -8.67 11.27
N VAL A 468 -29.73 -7.77 10.88
CA VAL A 468 -28.39 -8.14 10.40
C VAL A 468 -27.52 -8.63 11.56
N GLN A 469 -27.60 -7.99 12.72
CA GLN A 469 -26.89 -8.40 13.93
C GLN A 469 -27.37 -9.75 14.46
N ASP A 470 -28.69 -9.94 14.56
CA ASP A 470 -29.34 -11.17 15.02
C ASP A 470 -29.02 -12.35 14.08
N ASN A 471 -28.89 -12.08 12.78
CA ASN A 471 -28.45 -13.06 11.78
C ASN A 471 -26.92 -13.20 11.67
N LEU A 472 -26.16 -12.76 12.69
CA LEU A 472 -24.70 -12.87 12.76
C LEU A 472 -24.00 -12.29 11.53
N GLY A 473 -24.47 -11.13 11.07
CA GLY A 473 -23.93 -10.41 9.92
C GLY A 473 -24.40 -10.90 8.57
N LYS A 474 -25.29 -11.90 8.48
CA LYS A 474 -25.85 -12.37 7.20
C LYS A 474 -27.02 -11.50 6.76
N PHE A 475 -27.02 -11.05 5.50
CA PHE A 475 -28.07 -10.24 4.91
C PHE A 475 -28.20 -10.44 3.40
N THR A 476 -29.32 -10.02 2.85
CA THR A 476 -29.65 -10.08 1.42
C THR A 476 -29.75 -8.69 0.81
N ARG A 477 -29.89 -8.59 -0.52
CA ARG A 477 -30.23 -7.30 -1.14
C ARG A 477 -31.61 -6.79 -0.72
N ASP A 478 -32.57 -7.66 -0.51
CA ASP A 478 -33.92 -7.27 -0.05
C ASP A 478 -33.87 -6.67 1.36
N ASP A 479 -33.01 -7.21 2.23
CA ASP A 479 -32.74 -6.60 3.54
C ASP A 479 -32.19 -5.18 3.39
N LEU A 480 -31.22 -4.99 2.48
CA LEU A 480 -30.64 -3.68 2.23
C LEU A 480 -31.66 -2.71 1.62
N THR A 481 -32.55 -3.16 0.75
CA THR A 481 -33.65 -2.33 0.22
C THR A 481 -34.57 -1.84 1.34
N ASN A 482 -34.86 -2.69 2.32
CA ASN A 482 -35.63 -2.30 3.51
C ASN A 482 -34.83 -1.39 4.45
N ILE A 483 -33.53 -1.60 4.60
CA ILE A 483 -32.67 -0.76 5.46
C ILE A 483 -32.50 0.63 4.84
N TRP A 484 -32.27 0.70 3.54
CA TRP A 484 -32.05 1.91 2.75
C TRP A 484 -33.32 2.36 2.01
N HIS A 485 -34.48 2.19 2.63
CA HIS A 485 -35.78 2.57 2.07
C HIS A 485 -35.97 4.09 1.92
N GLU A 486 -35.22 4.90 2.68
CA GLU A 486 -35.30 6.36 2.60
C GLU A 486 -34.93 6.84 1.19
N ASP A 487 -35.69 7.82 0.67
CA ASP A 487 -35.51 8.37 -0.69
C ASP A 487 -34.07 8.80 -0.99
N LYS A 488 -33.35 9.28 0.03
CA LYS A 488 -31.93 9.69 -0.08
C LYS A 488 -30.99 8.56 -0.48
N TYR A 489 -31.40 7.30 -0.42
CA TYR A 489 -30.63 6.12 -0.81
C TYR A 489 -31.22 5.32 -1.99
N ALA A 490 -32.45 5.64 -2.42
CA ALA A 490 -33.26 4.78 -3.31
C ALA A 490 -32.53 4.33 -4.59
N ASN A 491 -31.69 5.19 -5.17
CA ASN A 491 -31.00 4.93 -6.44
C ASN A 491 -29.53 4.52 -6.28
N MET A 492 -29.11 4.15 -5.06
CA MET A 492 -27.69 3.94 -4.72
C MET A 492 -27.40 2.62 -4.02
N HIS A 493 -28.39 1.72 -3.90
CA HIS A 493 -28.22 0.46 -3.16
C HIS A 493 -27.06 -0.40 -3.69
N ALA A 494 -26.88 -0.46 -5.01
CA ALA A 494 -25.82 -1.24 -5.62
C ALA A 494 -24.43 -0.65 -5.32
N GLU A 495 -24.30 0.66 -5.46
CA GLU A 495 -23.09 1.42 -5.18
C GLU A 495 -22.73 1.37 -3.70
N LEU A 496 -23.70 1.53 -2.79
CA LEU A 496 -23.48 1.46 -1.34
C LEU A 496 -23.06 0.05 -0.89
N LEU A 497 -23.66 -1.00 -1.46
CA LEU A 497 -23.21 -2.37 -1.23
C LEU A 497 -21.80 -2.60 -1.77
N GLN A 498 -21.49 -2.10 -2.97
CA GLN A 498 -20.16 -2.21 -3.54
C GLN A 498 -19.13 -1.41 -2.72
N LEU A 499 -19.53 -0.28 -2.12
CA LEU A 499 -18.70 0.48 -1.18
C LEU A 499 -18.35 -0.37 0.05
N MET A 500 -19.32 -1.09 0.63
CA MET A 500 -19.05 -2.03 1.74
C MET A 500 -18.06 -3.14 1.35
N ILE A 501 -18.19 -3.69 0.14
CA ILE A 501 -17.28 -4.70 -0.39
C ILE A 501 -15.88 -4.11 -0.63
N LYS A 502 -15.80 -2.92 -1.24
CA LYS A 502 -14.55 -2.19 -1.49
C LYS A 502 -13.80 -1.90 -0.19
N PHE A 503 -14.53 -1.58 0.88
CA PHE A 503 -14.01 -1.39 2.22
C PHE A 503 -13.72 -2.69 2.99
N LYS A 504 -13.83 -3.85 2.33
CA LYS A 504 -13.61 -5.17 2.91
C LYS A 504 -14.44 -5.41 4.19
N LEU A 505 -15.68 -4.92 4.20
CA LEU A 505 -16.60 -5.07 5.35
C LEU A 505 -17.56 -6.26 5.18
N CYS A 506 -17.76 -6.72 3.96
CA CYS A 506 -18.59 -7.87 3.66
C CYS A 506 -18.15 -8.55 2.36
N TYR A 507 -18.62 -9.77 2.15
CA TYR A 507 -18.46 -10.50 0.90
C TYR A 507 -19.76 -11.21 0.51
N LYS A 508 -19.91 -11.51 -0.79
CA LYS A 508 -21.00 -12.33 -1.30
C LYS A 508 -20.69 -13.80 -1.07
N ILE A 509 -21.62 -14.55 -0.50
CA ILE A 509 -21.44 -15.99 -0.30
C ILE A 509 -21.49 -16.69 -1.68
N PRO A 510 -20.43 -17.43 -2.09
CA PRO A 510 -20.41 -18.17 -3.35
C PRO A 510 -21.57 -19.15 -3.46
N GLY A 511 -22.21 -19.20 -4.63
CA GLY A 511 -23.30 -20.14 -4.91
C GLY A 511 -24.65 -19.76 -4.30
N ILE A 512 -24.74 -18.76 -3.42
CA ILE A 512 -26.00 -18.31 -2.82
C ILE A 512 -26.48 -17.03 -3.50
N TYR A 513 -27.75 -17.02 -3.91
CA TYR A 513 -28.34 -15.87 -4.58
C TYR A 513 -28.37 -14.66 -3.64
N GLN A 514 -27.75 -13.56 -4.10
CA GLN A 514 -27.78 -12.23 -3.49
C GLN A 514 -27.60 -12.17 -1.96
N THR A 515 -26.85 -13.11 -1.39
CA THR A 515 -26.62 -13.20 0.05
C THR A 515 -25.19 -12.83 0.38
N TYR A 516 -25.04 -12.02 1.42
CA TYR A 516 -23.80 -11.43 1.86
C TYR A 516 -23.60 -11.68 3.35
N ILE A 517 -22.36 -11.56 3.79
CA ILE A 517 -22.01 -11.69 5.19
C ILE A 517 -20.96 -10.66 5.59
N ALA A 518 -21.15 -10.05 6.76
CA ALA A 518 -20.24 -9.11 7.39
C ALA A 518 -19.46 -9.81 8.53
N PRO A 519 -18.18 -10.22 8.32
CA PRO A 519 -17.46 -11.06 9.27
C PRO A 519 -17.27 -10.48 10.68
N GLN A 520 -17.27 -9.16 10.80
CA GLN A 520 -17.15 -8.44 12.06
C GLN A 520 -18.35 -8.64 13.00
N LEU A 521 -19.49 -9.09 12.47
CA LEU A 521 -20.71 -9.40 13.22
C LEU A 521 -20.88 -10.91 13.48
N LEU A 522 -19.94 -11.75 13.05
CA LEU A 522 -19.96 -13.17 13.35
C LEU A 522 -19.80 -13.42 14.86
N THR A 523 -20.20 -14.63 15.28
CA THR A 523 -19.93 -15.10 16.64
C THR A 523 -18.42 -15.19 16.91
N GLU A 524 -18.03 -14.96 18.16
CA GLU A 524 -16.66 -15.22 18.65
C GLU A 524 -16.40 -16.72 18.87
N ASN A 525 -17.46 -17.51 18.98
CA ASN A 525 -17.37 -18.93 19.26
C ASN A 525 -16.86 -19.69 18.03
N GLN A 526 -15.72 -20.35 18.19
CA GLN A 526 -15.16 -21.22 17.17
C GLN A 526 -16.09 -22.43 16.93
N PRO A 527 -16.47 -22.74 15.68
CA PRO A 527 -17.29 -23.90 15.38
C PRO A 527 -16.50 -25.20 15.61
N GLY A 528 -17.21 -26.30 15.89
CA GLY A 528 -16.62 -27.63 15.94
C GLY A 528 -16.25 -28.16 14.55
N TYR A 529 -15.05 -28.70 14.39
CA TYR A 529 -14.56 -29.34 13.16
C TYR A 529 -13.47 -30.36 13.45
N ASN A 530 -13.31 -31.30 12.52
CA ASN A 530 -12.23 -32.28 12.56
C ASN A 530 -10.95 -31.70 11.96
N TRP A 531 -9.83 -31.90 12.64
CA TRP A 531 -8.51 -31.47 12.20
C TRP A 531 -7.47 -32.58 12.39
N ASP A 532 -6.62 -32.80 11.39
CA ASP A 532 -5.50 -33.73 11.50
C ASP A 532 -4.34 -33.07 12.24
N GLU A 533 -4.04 -33.53 13.45
CA GLU A 533 -2.96 -33.00 14.27
C GLU A 533 -1.56 -33.49 13.88
N SER A 534 -1.47 -34.56 13.09
CA SER A 534 -0.24 -35.34 12.91
C SER A 534 0.70 -34.86 11.80
N ASN A 535 0.24 -34.03 10.86
CA ASN A 535 1.05 -33.54 9.73
C ASN A 535 0.85 -32.03 9.48
N ASN A 536 1.00 -31.23 10.54
CA ASN A 536 0.77 -29.80 10.49
C ASN A 536 2.02 -29.00 10.15
N LEU A 537 1.87 -28.08 9.21
CA LEU A 537 2.73 -26.91 9.10
C LEU A 537 2.15 -25.80 9.99
N ILE A 538 2.91 -25.31 10.97
CA ILE A 538 2.44 -24.27 11.90
C ILE A 538 3.24 -22.99 11.66
N PHE A 539 2.55 -21.89 11.38
CA PHE A 539 3.15 -20.57 11.17
C PHE A 539 2.49 -19.55 12.10
N ARG A 540 3.24 -18.55 12.57
CA ARG A 540 2.64 -17.49 13.39
C ARG A 540 3.10 -16.10 12.97
N TYR A 541 2.18 -15.15 13.06
CA TYR A 541 2.50 -13.73 13.07
C TYR A 541 2.37 -13.22 14.51
N THR A 542 3.32 -12.45 14.99
CA THR A 542 3.23 -11.74 16.28
C THR A 542 3.42 -10.25 16.09
N TYR A 543 2.66 -9.43 16.80
CA TYR A 543 2.63 -7.98 16.63
C TYR A 543 3.13 -7.25 17.88
N GLU A 544 3.88 -6.16 17.69
CA GLU A 544 4.13 -5.21 18.78
C GLU A 544 2.81 -4.51 19.16
N PHE A 545 2.04 -4.08 18.17
CA PHE A 545 0.67 -3.59 18.29
C PHE A 545 -0.19 -4.23 17.20
N MET A 546 -1.35 -4.77 17.57
CA MET A 546 -2.25 -5.45 16.65
C MET A 546 -3.51 -4.59 16.42
N PRO A 547 -3.67 -3.95 15.25
CA PRO A 547 -4.91 -3.29 14.87
C PRO A 547 -6.07 -4.27 14.80
N LYS A 548 -7.26 -3.83 15.24
CA LYS A 548 -8.49 -4.62 15.08
C LYS A 548 -8.86 -4.75 13.59
N GLY A 549 -9.38 -5.92 13.23
CA GLY A 549 -9.96 -6.18 11.91
C GLY A 549 -9.00 -6.74 10.85
N ILE A 550 -7.78 -7.15 11.20
CA ILE A 550 -6.88 -7.85 10.27
C ILE A 550 -7.53 -9.15 9.79
N ILE A 551 -8.07 -9.96 10.71
CA ILE A 551 -8.68 -11.24 10.36
C ILE A 551 -10.01 -11.07 9.62
N THR A 552 -10.85 -10.11 9.98
CA THR A 552 -12.10 -9.88 9.25
C THR A 552 -11.84 -9.46 7.81
N GLN A 553 -10.86 -8.58 7.56
CA GLN A 553 -10.43 -8.23 6.21
C GLN A 553 -9.82 -9.42 5.46
N PHE A 554 -9.04 -10.25 6.14
CA PHE A 554 -8.47 -11.48 5.58
C PHE A 554 -9.57 -12.47 5.16
N ILE A 555 -10.59 -12.66 6.01
CA ILE A 555 -11.76 -13.48 5.72
C ILE A 555 -12.47 -12.96 4.46
N VAL A 556 -12.71 -11.65 4.35
CA VAL A 556 -13.33 -11.04 3.16
C VAL A 556 -12.49 -11.28 1.91
N ALA A 557 -11.16 -11.14 1.99
CA ALA A 557 -10.28 -11.37 0.86
C ALA A 557 -10.23 -12.85 0.43
N MET A 558 -10.27 -13.77 1.40
CA MET A 558 -10.11 -15.21 1.19
C MET A 558 -11.43 -15.98 1.08
N HIS A 559 -12.58 -15.30 1.05
CA HIS A 559 -13.90 -15.91 1.17
C HIS A 559 -14.16 -17.09 0.22
N LYS A 560 -13.63 -17.04 -1.01
CA LYS A 560 -13.79 -18.11 -2.01
C LYS A 560 -13.20 -19.46 -1.58
N TYR A 561 -12.25 -19.44 -0.66
CA TYR A 561 -11.58 -20.63 -0.14
C TYR A 561 -12.17 -21.12 1.19
N ILE A 562 -13.16 -20.43 1.77
CA ILE A 562 -13.77 -20.86 3.04
C ILE A 562 -14.36 -22.25 2.87
N ASP A 563 -13.94 -23.16 3.74
CA ASP A 563 -14.33 -24.56 3.69
C ASP A 563 -15.84 -24.69 3.92
N GLU A 564 -16.51 -25.28 2.93
CA GLU A 564 -17.97 -25.43 2.84
C GLU A 564 -18.78 -24.13 3.01
N GLN A 565 -18.12 -22.96 2.94
CA GLN A 565 -18.70 -21.66 3.32
C GLN A 565 -19.31 -21.64 4.73
N LYS A 566 -18.87 -22.55 5.62
CA LYS A 566 -19.43 -22.75 6.97
C LYS A 566 -18.42 -22.49 8.06
N TYR A 567 -17.14 -22.80 7.83
CA TYR A 567 -16.12 -22.75 8.87
C TYR A 567 -15.46 -21.37 8.96
N VAL A 568 -16.24 -20.40 9.44
CA VAL A 568 -15.81 -19.00 9.62
C VAL A 568 -16.48 -18.40 10.85
N TRP A 569 -15.73 -17.65 11.64
CA TRP A 569 -16.18 -16.94 12.84
C TRP A 569 -15.40 -15.63 12.98
N LYS A 570 -15.72 -14.78 13.95
CA LYS A 570 -15.19 -13.41 14.03
C LYS A 570 -13.67 -13.35 14.10
N THR A 571 -13.04 -14.31 14.79
CA THR A 571 -11.60 -14.36 15.06
C THR A 571 -10.86 -15.44 14.29
N GLY A 572 -11.51 -16.11 13.31
CA GLY A 572 -10.83 -17.15 12.55
C GLY A 572 -11.64 -17.80 11.45
N VAL A 573 -10.95 -18.63 10.66
CA VAL A 573 -11.49 -19.24 9.46
C VAL A 573 -10.74 -20.52 9.11
N ILE A 574 -11.45 -21.48 8.52
CA ILE A 574 -10.85 -22.62 7.83
C ILE A 574 -11.01 -22.43 6.33
N LEU A 575 -9.88 -22.54 5.64
CA LEU A 575 -9.79 -22.49 4.19
C LEU A 575 -9.48 -23.88 3.64
N LYS A 576 -9.98 -24.17 2.45
CA LYS A 576 -9.72 -25.40 1.72
C LYS A 576 -9.38 -25.09 0.26
N LYS A 577 -8.30 -25.71 -0.21
CA LYS A 577 -7.91 -25.70 -1.63
C LYS A 577 -7.36 -27.07 -1.97
N ASN A 578 -7.91 -27.69 -3.02
CA ASN A 578 -7.55 -29.06 -3.42
C ASN A 578 -7.64 -30.03 -2.22
N ARG A 579 -6.52 -30.65 -1.85
CA ARG A 579 -6.37 -31.58 -0.73
C ARG A 579 -5.69 -30.96 0.50
N ALA A 580 -5.51 -29.64 0.52
CA ALA A 580 -4.99 -28.88 1.65
C ALA A 580 -6.12 -28.18 2.42
N ARG A 581 -5.98 -28.10 3.75
CA ARG A 581 -6.81 -27.25 4.61
C ARG A 581 -5.93 -26.36 5.47
N ALA A 582 -6.33 -25.12 5.66
CA ALA A 582 -5.63 -24.14 6.49
C ALA A 582 -6.58 -23.58 7.54
N GLU A 583 -6.19 -23.62 8.81
CA GLU A 583 -6.84 -22.99 9.94
C GLU A 583 -6.08 -21.70 10.29
N ILE A 584 -6.79 -20.58 10.34
CA ILE A 584 -6.22 -19.27 10.67
C ILE A 584 -7.02 -18.69 11.84
N ILE A 585 -6.36 -18.40 12.96
CA ILE A 585 -6.98 -17.92 14.20
C ILE A 585 -6.20 -16.71 14.72
N GLU A 586 -6.92 -15.64 15.06
CA GLU A 586 -6.43 -14.49 15.81
C GLU A 586 -6.58 -14.71 17.31
N TYR A 587 -5.47 -14.57 18.02
CA TYR A 587 -5.41 -14.47 19.46
C TYR A 587 -5.07 -13.03 19.83
N TYR A 588 -6.08 -12.15 19.80
CA TYR A 588 -5.89 -10.70 19.99
C TYR A 588 -5.16 -10.35 21.31
N GLY A 589 -5.52 -10.99 22.42
CA GLY A 589 -4.85 -10.78 23.72
C GLY A 589 -3.37 -11.19 23.73
N LYS A 590 -2.95 -12.08 22.83
CA LYS A 590 -1.54 -12.47 22.62
C LYS A 590 -0.87 -11.70 21.48
N ARG A 591 -1.61 -10.82 20.79
CA ARG A 591 -1.17 -10.12 19.57
C ARG A 591 -0.57 -11.11 18.57
N GLU A 592 -1.29 -12.22 18.32
CA GLU A 592 -0.81 -13.32 17.50
C GLU A 592 -1.89 -13.73 16.47
N ILE A 593 -1.47 -14.03 15.24
CA ILE A 593 -2.25 -14.83 14.29
C ILE A 593 -1.54 -16.17 14.13
N LYS A 594 -2.23 -17.26 14.47
CA LYS A 594 -1.76 -18.63 14.30
C LYS A 594 -2.35 -19.22 13.03
N ILE A 595 -1.49 -19.87 12.26
CA ILE A 595 -1.86 -20.58 11.03
C ILE A 595 -1.43 -22.04 11.18
N ARG A 596 -2.35 -22.97 10.93
CA ARG A 596 -2.05 -24.40 10.82
C ARG A 596 -2.49 -24.90 9.45
N ILE A 597 -1.65 -25.66 8.76
CA ILE A 597 -2.00 -26.23 7.45
C ILE A 597 -1.71 -27.71 7.44
N SER A 598 -2.68 -28.50 7.00
CA SER A 598 -2.60 -29.95 6.85
C SER A 598 -2.99 -30.36 5.42
N GLY A 599 -2.62 -31.59 5.05
CA GLY A 599 -2.93 -32.16 3.75
C GLY A 599 -1.80 -32.04 2.72
N GLN A 600 -2.08 -32.52 1.50
CA GLN A 600 -1.15 -32.45 0.36
C GLN A 600 -1.11 -31.02 -0.18
N GLU A 601 -0.01 -30.60 -0.82
CA GLU A 601 0.16 -29.23 -1.37
C GLU A 601 0.05 -28.12 -0.30
N LYS A 602 0.31 -28.43 0.98
CA LYS A 602 0.23 -27.46 2.09
C LYS A 602 1.09 -26.21 1.92
N ARG A 603 2.19 -26.30 1.16
CA ARG A 603 3.06 -25.15 0.84
C ARG A 603 2.37 -24.14 -0.08
N ASP A 604 1.64 -24.61 -1.09
CA ASP A 604 0.93 -23.72 -2.03
C ASP A 604 -0.17 -22.94 -1.31
N LEU A 605 -0.92 -23.60 -0.42
CA LEU A 605 -1.93 -22.92 0.40
C LEU A 605 -1.28 -21.95 1.39
N MET A 606 -0.12 -22.30 1.98
CA MET A 606 0.65 -21.39 2.85
C MET A 606 1.08 -20.12 2.12
N THR A 607 1.58 -20.26 0.89
CA THR A 607 1.99 -19.14 0.04
C THR A 607 0.83 -18.18 -0.22
N ILE A 608 -0.36 -18.71 -0.51
CA ILE A 608 -1.55 -17.87 -0.77
C ILE A 608 -1.99 -17.15 0.50
N VAL A 609 -2.05 -17.88 1.62
CA VAL A 609 -2.46 -17.32 2.93
C VAL A 609 -1.50 -16.22 3.38
N THR A 610 -0.19 -16.48 3.33
CA THR A 610 0.83 -15.51 3.75
C THR A 610 0.88 -14.30 2.82
N TYR A 611 0.73 -14.51 1.50
CA TYR A 611 0.66 -13.41 0.53
C TYR A 611 -0.48 -12.43 0.83
N GLU A 612 -1.70 -12.93 1.09
CA GLU A 612 -2.83 -12.04 1.35
C GLU A 612 -2.73 -11.37 2.74
N LEU A 613 -2.21 -12.06 3.76
CA LEU A 613 -1.92 -11.43 5.06
C LEU A 613 -0.88 -10.33 4.93
N ASP A 614 0.24 -10.59 4.25
CA ASP A 614 1.30 -9.61 4.03
C ASP A 614 0.79 -8.39 3.25
N LYS A 615 -0.06 -8.62 2.24
CA LYS A 615 -0.73 -7.54 1.51
C LYS A 615 -1.62 -6.68 2.40
N ILE A 616 -2.33 -7.29 3.35
CA ILE A 616 -3.09 -6.55 4.37
C ILE A 616 -2.13 -5.77 5.28
N HIS A 617 -1.02 -6.37 5.73
CA HIS A 617 -0.04 -5.66 6.56
C HIS A 617 0.59 -4.46 5.84
N SER A 618 0.92 -4.57 4.56
CA SER A 618 1.45 -3.47 3.75
C SER A 618 0.44 -2.34 3.53
N SER A 619 -0.86 -2.61 3.64
CA SER A 619 -1.88 -1.55 3.57
C SER A 619 -1.77 -0.52 4.71
N TYR A 620 -1.09 -0.87 5.82
CA TYR A 620 -0.74 0.03 6.91
C TYR A 620 0.53 0.87 6.65
N ASN A 621 0.73 1.30 5.39
CA ASN A 621 1.89 2.09 4.94
C ASN A 621 3.26 1.49 5.31
N ASP A 622 3.35 0.16 5.39
CA ASP A 622 4.53 -0.61 5.85
C ASP A 622 5.06 -0.21 7.25
N ARG A 623 4.23 0.45 8.07
CA ARG A 623 4.56 0.87 9.44
C ARG A 623 4.18 -0.17 10.50
N LEU A 624 3.35 -1.15 10.13
CA LEU A 624 2.93 -2.20 11.05
C LEU A 624 4.13 -3.07 11.44
N LYS A 625 4.49 -3.07 12.73
CA LYS A 625 5.59 -3.87 13.25
C LYS A 625 5.10 -5.26 13.64
N TYR A 626 5.55 -6.26 12.89
CA TYR A 626 5.22 -7.65 13.13
C TYR A 626 6.42 -8.56 12.86
N ASN A 627 6.40 -9.75 13.46
CA ASN A 627 7.36 -10.82 13.22
C ASN A 627 6.65 -12.04 12.67
N LYS A 628 7.33 -12.71 11.73
CA LYS A 628 6.94 -14.03 11.22
C LYS A 628 7.73 -15.08 11.98
N LEU A 629 7.05 -16.08 12.52
CA LEU A 629 7.64 -17.14 13.32
C LEU A 629 7.57 -18.48 12.57
N ILE A 630 8.75 -19.05 12.35
CA ILE A 630 8.97 -20.29 11.62
C ILE A 630 9.15 -21.44 12.62
N PRO A 631 8.42 -22.56 12.50
CA PRO A 631 8.51 -23.67 13.42
C PRO A 631 9.83 -24.43 13.21
N CYS A 632 10.39 -24.96 14.29
CA CYS A 632 11.51 -25.88 14.23
C CYS A 632 11.08 -27.22 13.60
N ASN A 633 11.90 -27.77 12.70
CA ASN A 633 11.68 -29.06 12.04
C ASN A 633 12.52 -30.21 12.64
N CYS A 634 13.13 -30.02 13.82
CA CYS A 634 13.87 -31.09 14.50
C CYS A 634 12.95 -32.24 14.92
N ALA A 635 13.52 -33.40 15.27
CA ALA A 635 12.75 -34.58 15.68
C ALA A 635 11.76 -34.32 16.84
N THR A 636 12.09 -33.44 17.79
CA THR A 636 11.23 -33.08 18.92
C THR A 636 10.07 -32.14 18.53
N CYS A 637 10.29 -31.31 17.50
CA CYS A 637 9.35 -30.26 17.10
C CYS A 637 8.50 -30.64 15.89
N ASN A 638 9.01 -31.54 15.04
CA ASN A 638 8.27 -32.03 13.89
C ASN A 638 6.97 -32.71 14.35
N ASN A 639 5.85 -32.34 13.73
CA ASN A 639 4.49 -32.77 14.09
C ASN A 639 4.04 -32.43 15.53
N ASN A 640 4.80 -31.61 16.26
CA ASN A 640 4.41 -31.12 17.58
C ASN A 640 3.46 -29.92 17.42
N GLN A 641 2.39 -29.86 18.21
CA GLN A 641 1.45 -28.71 18.19
C GLN A 641 2.07 -27.43 18.75
N ASN A 642 3.13 -27.55 19.54
CA ASN A 642 3.88 -26.44 20.12
C ASN A 642 5.38 -26.60 19.81
N PRO A 643 5.83 -26.45 18.56
CA PRO A 643 7.25 -26.52 18.24
C PRO A 643 8.00 -25.32 18.86
N TYR A 644 9.33 -25.38 18.89
CA TYR A 644 10.12 -24.16 19.08
C TYR A 644 9.97 -23.27 17.84
N PHE A 645 9.96 -21.95 18.00
CA PHE A 645 9.80 -21.00 16.90
C PHE A 645 11.02 -20.10 16.77
N TYR A 646 11.41 -19.83 15.52
CA TYR A 646 12.45 -18.89 15.17
C TYR A 646 11.85 -17.65 14.52
N ASN A 647 12.45 -16.48 14.78
CA ASN A 647 12.08 -15.27 14.06
C ASN A 647 12.61 -15.35 12.62
N PHE A 648 11.72 -15.19 11.64
CA PHE A 648 12.09 -15.25 10.22
C PHE A 648 13.12 -14.20 9.81
N ARG A 649 13.07 -12.99 10.38
CA ARG A 649 14.09 -11.95 10.14
C ARG A 649 15.44 -12.41 10.65
N GLU A 650 15.51 -13.04 11.82
CA GLU A 650 16.77 -13.59 12.35
C GLU A 650 17.28 -14.75 11.48
N LEU A 651 16.42 -15.66 11.02
CA LEU A 651 16.82 -16.74 10.10
C LEU A 651 17.37 -16.16 8.79
N LYS A 652 16.77 -15.09 8.28
CA LYS A 652 17.27 -14.36 7.10
C LYS A 652 18.64 -13.73 7.35
N GLU A 653 18.80 -13.04 8.47
CA GLU A 653 20.08 -12.45 8.88
C GLU A 653 21.16 -13.53 9.04
N ARG A 654 20.81 -14.70 9.60
CA ARG A 654 21.70 -15.86 9.70
C ARG A 654 22.15 -16.35 8.33
N ILE A 655 21.24 -16.49 7.36
CA ILE A 655 21.58 -16.87 5.98
C ILE A 655 22.51 -15.84 5.35
N SER A 656 22.19 -14.53 5.47
CA SER A 656 23.05 -13.47 4.94
C SER A 656 24.43 -13.44 5.59
N ASN A 657 24.53 -13.88 6.86
CA ASN A 657 25.78 -13.97 7.61
C ASN A 657 26.41 -15.38 7.56
N HIS A 658 25.97 -16.25 6.65
CA HIS A 658 26.49 -17.60 6.43
C HIS A 658 26.45 -18.51 7.67
N LYS A 659 25.51 -18.26 8.56
CA LYS A 659 25.18 -19.11 9.70
C LYS A 659 24.01 -20.01 9.32
N TYR A 660 24.33 -21.13 8.66
CA TYR A 660 23.33 -22.07 8.16
C TYR A 660 22.82 -23.06 9.21
N THR A 661 23.28 -22.96 10.45
CA THR A 661 22.84 -23.80 11.56
C THR A 661 22.38 -22.95 12.74
N THR A 662 21.43 -23.49 13.49
CA THR A 662 20.95 -22.93 14.75
C THR A 662 20.51 -24.04 15.68
N GLU A 663 20.45 -23.81 16.98
CA GLU A 663 19.97 -24.79 17.95
C GLU A 663 18.47 -24.62 18.20
N CYS A 664 17.77 -25.73 18.37
CA CYS A 664 16.41 -25.76 18.86
C CYS A 664 16.39 -25.30 20.31
N GLY A 665 15.55 -24.33 20.68
CA GLY A 665 15.44 -23.89 22.07
C GLY A 665 14.73 -24.87 23.00
N LYS A 666 14.29 -26.04 22.49
CA LYS A 666 13.71 -27.13 23.28
C LYS A 666 14.71 -28.26 23.51
N PRO A 667 14.79 -28.84 24.72
CA PRO A 667 15.58 -30.05 24.98
C PRO A 667 15.26 -31.18 23.98
N PRO A 668 16.27 -31.94 23.51
CA PRO A 668 17.69 -31.90 23.89
C PRO A 668 18.52 -30.86 23.10
N TYR A 669 17.89 -29.81 22.58
CA TYR A 669 18.52 -28.68 21.88
C TYR A 669 19.19 -29.04 20.55
N HIS A 670 18.51 -29.88 19.74
CA HIS A 670 19.00 -30.31 18.44
C HIS A 670 19.47 -29.15 17.55
N THR A 671 20.64 -29.30 16.94
CA THR A 671 21.08 -28.43 15.85
C THR A 671 20.23 -28.68 14.60
N VAL A 672 19.71 -27.62 14.00
CA VAL A 672 18.90 -27.65 12.78
C VAL A 672 19.51 -26.76 11.70
N ASN A 673 19.23 -27.10 10.45
CA ASN A 673 19.66 -26.33 9.29
C ASN A 673 18.69 -25.16 9.04
N VAL A 674 19.22 -23.94 8.93
CA VAL A 674 18.42 -22.73 8.75
C VAL A 674 17.69 -22.71 7.40
N LEU A 675 18.29 -23.23 6.33
CA LEU A 675 17.64 -23.28 5.02
C LEU A 675 16.47 -24.25 5.02
N SER A 676 16.61 -25.42 5.68
CA SER A 676 15.49 -26.38 5.76
C SER A 676 14.31 -25.83 6.55
N LEU A 677 14.56 -25.07 7.64
CA LEU A 677 13.50 -24.40 8.40
C LEU A 677 12.63 -23.50 7.51
N ILE A 678 13.26 -22.74 6.60
CA ILE A 678 12.55 -21.82 5.73
C ILE A 678 11.88 -22.57 4.57
N ASP A 679 12.61 -23.46 3.90
CA ASP A 679 12.14 -24.24 2.74
C ASP A 679 10.91 -25.11 3.08
N ASP A 680 10.80 -25.56 4.34
CA ASP A 680 9.65 -26.35 4.78
C ASP A 680 8.34 -25.56 4.84
N VAL A 681 8.43 -24.23 4.88
CA VAL A 681 7.32 -23.34 5.22
C VAL A 681 7.04 -22.32 4.12
N ILE A 682 8.07 -21.87 3.42
CA ILE A 682 8.05 -20.80 2.42
C ILE A 682 8.70 -21.32 1.14
N ASP A 683 8.06 -21.07 -0.01
CA ASP A 683 8.53 -21.55 -1.31
C ASP A 683 9.97 -21.08 -1.65
N LYS A 684 10.75 -21.96 -2.30
CA LYS A 684 12.11 -21.67 -2.79
C LYS A 684 12.13 -20.49 -3.75
N GLU A 685 11.07 -20.28 -4.53
CA GLU A 685 10.97 -19.08 -5.36
C GLU A 685 10.79 -17.82 -4.53
N GLN A 686 10.14 -17.84 -3.37
CA GLN A 686 10.10 -16.67 -2.47
C GLN A 686 11.43 -16.45 -1.75
N ILE A 687 12.19 -17.50 -1.47
CA ILE A 687 13.55 -17.40 -0.92
C ILE A 687 14.52 -16.90 -1.98
N ARG A 688 14.43 -17.42 -3.22
CA ARG A 688 15.22 -16.99 -4.37
C ARG A 688 14.85 -15.57 -4.75
N ASN A 689 13.56 -15.27 -4.90
CA ASN A 689 13.04 -13.91 -5.00
C ASN A 689 13.40 -13.06 -3.80
N PHE A 690 13.69 -13.57 -2.59
CA PHE A 690 14.12 -12.75 -1.43
C PHE A 690 15.61 -12.44 -1.43
N LEU A 691 16.42 -13.45 -1.75
CA LEU A 691 17.83 -13.28 -2.08
C LEU A 691 17.98 -12.34 -3.28
N GLU A 692 17.04 -12.41 -4.22
CA GLU A 692 16.84 -11.52 -5.37
C GLU A 692 15.89 -10.34 -5.10
N PHE A 693 15.24 -10.13 -3.94
CA PHE A 693 14.29 -8.99 -3.71
C PHE A 693 15.07 -7.82 -3.14
N ASN A 694 16.30 -8.07 -2.71
CA ASN A 694 17.32 -7.03 -2.75
C ASN A 694 17.71 -6.66 -4.19
N ASP A 695 17.41 -7.48 -5.19
CA ASP A 695 17.73 -7.29 -6.61
C ASP A 695 16.51 -6.95 -7.52
N ASN A 696 15.26 -7.14 -7.07
CA ASN A 696 14.03 -7.04 -7.88
C ASN A 696 13.12 -5.83 -7.55
N ASP A 697 13.67 -4.77 -6.94
CA ASP A 697 13.12 -3.39 -7.14
C ASP A 697 13.40 -2.88 -8.59
N VAL A 698 13.74 -3.79 -9.50
CA VAL A 698 14.16 -3.62 -10.89
C VAL A 698 13.74 -4.88 -11.66
N ILE A 699 12.51 -5.00 -12.19
CA ILE A 699 12.21 -6.17 -13.04
C ILE A 699 12.47 -5.88 -14.51
N GLY A 700 13.36 -6.70 -15.08
CA GLY A 700 13.51 -6.95 -16.51
C GLY A 700 14.87 -7.55 -16.85
N SER A 701 15.05 -8.87 -16.69
CA SER A 701 16.23 -9.58 -17.20
C SER A 701 15.82 -10.71 -18.15
N PRO A 702 16.49 -10.86 -19.31
CA PRO A 702 16.67 -12.16 -19.96
C PRO A 702 17.97 -12.81 -19.47
N THR A 703 17.88 -14.09 -19.17
CA THR A 703 18.95 -15.01 -18.71
C THR A 703 19.95 -15.39 -19.80
N ILE A 704 21.20 -15.72 -19.44
CA ILE A 704 22.09 -16.62 -20.22
C ILE A 704 22.96 -17.54 -19.32
N ASN A 705 22.58 -18.83 -19.35
CA ASN A 705 23.32 -20.12 -19.45
C ASN A 705 24.45 -20.58 -18.50
N SER A 706 24.29 -21.85 -18.09
CA SER A 706 25.33 -22.89 -18.02
C SER A 706 24.79 -24.21 -18.66
N PRO A 707 25.60 -25.26 -18.89
CA PRO A 707 26.04 -25.72 -20.21
C PRO A 707 25.21 -26.83 -20.89
N GLN A 708 25.23 -26.76 -22.22
CA GLN A 708 24.87 -27.70 -23.28
C GLN A 708 24.41 -29.13 -22.89
N GLN A 709 23.10 -29.38 -23.04
CA GLN A 709 22.59 -30.61 -23.64
C GLN A 709 21.78 -30.22 -24.89
N LYS A 710 22.04 -30.91 -26.01
CA LYS A 710 21.41 -30.68 -27.32
C LYS A 710 19.88 -30.65 -27.21
N ILE A 711 19.28 -29.50 -27.51
CA ILE A 711 17.84 -29.31 -27.72
C ILE A 711 17.71 -28.70 -29.12
N GLU A 712 16.88 -29.32 -29.97
CA GLU A 712 16.57 -28.88 -31.33
C GLU A 712 15.82 -27.53 -31.33
N GLU A 713 16.12 -26.67 -32.31
CA GLU A 713 15.60 -25.30 -32.43
C GLU A 713 14.05 -25.24 -32.57
N PRO A 714 13.35 -24.29 -31.89
CA PRO A 714 11.92 -24.11 -32.10
C PRO A 714 11.64 -23.24 -33.34
N LYS A 715 10.76 -23.74 -34.21
CA LYS A 715 10.23 -23.04 -35.39
C LYS A 715 9.35 -21.84 -34.97
N LYS A 716 9.41 -20.77 -35.75
CA LYS A 716 8.59 -19.54 -35.63
C LYS A 716 7.09 -19.88 -35.62
N PHE A 717 6.39 -19.50 -34.54
CA PHE A 717 4.94 -19.58 -34.41
C PHE A 717 4.28 -18.49 -35.28
N GLY A 718 3.61 -18.88 -36.35
CA GLY A 718 2.90 -17.98 -37.25
C GLY A 718 1.42 -17.82 -36.87
N PHE A 719 0.76 -16.79 -37.40
CA PHE A 719 -0.67 -16.52 -37.22
C PHE A 719 -1.59 -17.70 -37.61
N LEU A 720 -1.10 -18.63 -38.44
CA LEU A 720 -1.80 -19.89 -38.76
C LEU A 720 -1.73 -20.95 -37.65
N ASP A 721 -0.67 -20.98 -36.83
CA ASP A 721 -0.52 -21.93 -35.71
C ASP A 721 -1.39 -21.55 -34.50
N PHE A 722 -1.75 -20.27 -34.41
CA PHE A 722 -2.71 -19.74 -33.45
C PHE A 722 -4.16 -20.16 -33.75
N LEU A 723 -4.50 -20.37 -35.03
CA LEU A 723 -5.83 -20.81 -35.46
C LEU A 723 -6.06 -22.31 -35.19
N THR A 724 -5.03 -23.15 -35.29
CA THR A 724 -5.09 -24.58 -34.94
C THR A 724 -5.12 -24.82 -33.43
N TRP A 725 -4.51 -23.93 -32.63
CA TRP A 725 -4.62 -23.99 -31.16
C TRP A 725 -6.03 -23.65 -30.65
N MET A 726 -6.74 -22.72 -31.31
CA MET A 726 -8.13 -22.40 -30.96
C MET A 726 -9.14 -23.53 -31.25
N GLN A 727 -8.81 -24.53 -32.09
CA GLN A 727 -9.71 -25.63 -32.41
C GLN A 727 -9.76 -26.76 -31.37
N ASN A 728 -8.83 -26.81 -30.41
CA ASN A 728 -8.71 -27.93 -29.46
C ASN A 728 -9.03 -27.60 -27.99
N GLY A 729 -9.57 -26.41 -27.70
CA GLY A 729 -10.01 -26.03 -26.35
C GLY A 729 -11.49 -25.66 -26.33
N GLN A 730 -12.36 -26.60 -25.94
CA GLN A 730 -13.77 -26.33 -25.71
C GLN A 730 -13.94 -25.29 -24.59
N ILE A 731 -14.40 -24.08 -24.95
CA ILE A 731 -15.36 -23.17 -24.26
C ILE A 731 -15.40 -21.87 -25.10
N ILE A 732 -15.78 -21.94 -26.38
CA ILE A 732 -16.26 -20.79 -27.14
C ILE A 732 -17.36 -21.28 -28.10
N PHE A 733 -18.53 -21.61 -27.56
CA PHE A 733 -19.71 -21.95 -28.37
C PHE A 733 -20.86 -20.94 -28.23
N ILE A 734 -20.67 -19.85 -27.47
CA ILE A 734 -21.74 -18.85 -27.23
C ILE A 734 -21.39 -17.45 -27.80
N LEU A 735 -20.13 -17.19 -28.18
CA LEU A 735 -19.71 -15.88 -28.71
C LEU A 735 -19.54 -15.82 -30.23
N ILE A 736 -19.54 -16.96 -30.93
CA ILE A 736 -19.32 -17.01 -32.39
C ILE A 736 -20.64 -17.00 -33.19
N SER A 737 -21.79 -17.37 -32.59
CA SER A 737 -23.09 -17.36 -33.29
C SER A 737 -23.64 -15.96 -33.57
N SER A 738 -23.35 -14.99 -32.69
CA SER A 738 -23.84 -13.62 -32.81
C SER A 738 -23.01 -12.75 -33.77
N ILE A 739 -21.76 -13.09 -34.02
CA ILE A 739 -20.88 -12.35 -34.95
C ILE A 739 -21.04 -12.85 -36.38
N ILE A 740 -21.24 -14.17 -36.59
CA ILE A 740 -21.47 -14.74 -37.92
C ILE A 740 -22.85 -14.33 -38.48
N GLY A 741 -23.88 -14.18 -37.62
CA GLY A 741 -25.20 -13.71 -38.05
C GLY A 741 -25.20 -12.28 -38.59
N VAL A 742 -24.41 -11.39 -37.98
CA VAL A 742 -24.28 -9.98 -38.43
C VAL A 742 -23.46 -9.89 -39.71
N ILE A 743 -22.41 -10.71 -39.84
CA ILE A 743 -21.58 -10.76 -41.05
C ILE A 743 -22.36 -11.35 -42.23
N LEU A 744 -23.21 -12.37 -42.00
CA LEU A 744 -24.10 -12.90 -43.04
C LEU A 744 -25.15 -11.87 -43.45
N LEU A 745 -25.80 -11.15 -42.53
CA LEU A 745 -26.79 -10.09 -42.87
C LEU A 745 -26.21 -8.95 -43.71
N ILE A 746 -24.92 -8.64 -43.57
CA ILE A 746 -24.25 -7.54 -44.29
C ILE A 746 -23.73 -7.99 -45.67
N ILE A 747 -23.31 -9.26 -45.81
CA ILE A 747 -22.68 -9.78 -47.03
C ILE A 747 -23.71 -10.40 -47.98
N TYR A 748 -24.81 -10.97 -47.47
CA TYR A 748 -25.83 -11.68 -48.26
C TYR A 748 -26.47 -10.85 -49.39
N PRO A 749 -26.83 -9.55 -49.20
CA PRO A 749 -27.44 -8.75 -50.26
C PRO A 749 -26.47 -8.38 -51.40
N LYS A 750 -25.16 -8.55 -51.19
CA LYS A 750 -24.11 -8.22 -52.17
C LYS A 750 -23.68 -9.41 -53.03
N LEU A 751 -24.03 -10.64 -52.66
CA LEU A 751 -23.61 -11.86 -53.37
C LEU A 751 -24.71 -12.46 -54.25
N TYR A 752 -25.99 -12.12 -54.05
CA TYR A 752 -27.11 -12.61 -54.86
C TYR A 752 -28.10 -11.48 -55.19
N PRO A 753 -27.81 -10.62 -56.19
CA PRO A 753 -28.72 -9.56 -56.60
C PRO A 753 -29.98 -10.05 -57.34
N ASP A 754 -29.99 -11.28 -57.88
CA ASP A 754 -31.06 -11.79 -58.76
C ASP A 754 -31.90 -12.96 -58.17
N GLY A 755 -31.91 -13.13 -56.84
CA GLY A 755 -32.82 -14.08 -56.16
C GLY A 755 -32.26 -15.50 -55.95
N LEU A 756 -32.84 -16.22 -54.98
CA LEU A 756 -32.35 -17.49 -54.43
C LEU A 756 -32.72 -18.74 -55.27
N PRO A 757 -31.82 -19.72 -55.46
CA PRO A 757 -32.15 -21.05 -55.97
C PRO A 757 -32.94 -21.90 -54.95
N GLY A 758 -33.94 -22.64 -55.44
CA GLY A 758 -35.06 -23.22 -54.67
C GLY A 758 -34.79 -24.44 -53.76
N TRP A 759 -33.76 -24.44 -52.92
CA TRP A 759 -33.54 -25.51 -51.92
C TRP A 759 -33.30 -24.98 -50.49
N VAL A 760 -33.99 -23.91 -50.09
CA VAL A 760 -34.09 -23.48 -48.68
C VAL A 760 -35.54 -23.12 -48.36
N LYS A 761 -36.22 -23.95 -47.56
CA LYS A 761 -37.44 -23.59 -46.82
C LYS A 761 -37.16 -23.66 -45.31
N PRO A 762 -37.81 -22.78 -44.50
CA PRO A 762 -37.36 -22.42 -43.16
C PRO A 762 -37.83 -23.37 -42.06
N ILE A 763 -36.97 -23.56 -41.05
CA ILE A 763 -37.34 -24.15 -39.75
C ILE A 763 -38.03 -23.06 -38.94
N GLN A 764 -39.34 -22.91 -39.14
CA GLN A 764 -40.26 -22.58 -38.06
C GLN A 764 -40.71 -23.93 -37.51
N ASP A 765 -40.31 -24.25 -36.28
CA ASP A 765 -41.03 -25.10 -35.31
C ASP A 765 -40.07 -25.48 -34.16
N ILE A 766 -40.65 -25.66 -32.97
CA ILE A 766 -40.06 -26.04 -31.67
C ILE A 766 -39.81 -24.85 -30.71
N ILE A 767 -40.89 -24.16 -30.34
CA ILE A 767 -41.15 -23.74 -28.95
C ILE A 767 -42.58 -24.18 -28.62
N PRO A 768 -42.83 -25.04 -27.61
CA PRO A 768 -44.18 -25.39 -27.21
C PRO A 768 -44.77 -24.34 -26.26
N VAL A 769 -45.94 -23.81 -26.60
CA VAL A 769 -46.85 -23.06 -25.73
C VAL A 769 -48.00 -24.00 -25.33
N PRO A 770 -48.38 -24.12 -24.03
CA PRO A 770 -49.64 -24.74 -23.65
C PRO A 770 -50.77 -23.70 -23.58
N GLN A 771 -51.70 -23.83 -24.53
CA GLN A 771 -53.16 -23.68 -24.49
C GLN A 771 -53.83 -22.72 -23.48
N LYS A 772 -54.55 -21.74 -24.04
CA LYS A 772 -55.82 -21.22 -23.52
C LYS A 772 -56.87 -21.30 -24.64
N GLU A 773 -57.86 -22.15 -24.43
CA GLU A 773 -59.18 -22.26 -25.08
C GLU A 773 -60.16 -22.23 -23.87
N ASN A 774 -61.31 -21.56 -23.83
CA ASN A 774 -62.23 -21.07 -24.86
C ASN A 774 -62.97 -19.81 -24.36
N GLU A 775 -63.38 -18.96 -25.29
CA GLU A 775 -64.54 -18.07 -25.18
C GLU A 775 -65.82 -18.84 -25.55
N SER A 776 -66.90 -18.60 -24.81
CA SER A 776 -68.33 -18.72 -25.14
C SER A 776 -69.08 -18.41 -23.85
N ASP A 777 -70.22 -17.75 -23.75
CA ASP A 777 -71.13 -16.98 -24.59
C ASP A 777 -72.04 -16.27 -23.56
N ASP A 778 -72.77 -15.24 -24.00
CA ASP A 778 -73.77 -14.39 -23.31
C ASP A 778 -73.31 -13.23 -22.41
#